data_AF-A0A662A5I2-F1
#
_entry.id   AF-A0A662A5I2-F1
#
_cell.length_a   1.000
_cell.length_b   1.000
_cell.length_c   1.000
_cell.angle_alpha   90.00
_cell.angle_beta   90.00
_cell.angle_gamma   90.00
#
_symmetry.space_group_name_H-M   'P 1'
#
loop_
_entity.id
_entity.type
_entity.pdbx_description
1 polymer ?
#
loop_
_entity_poly.entity_id
_entity_poly.type
_entity_poly.pdbx_seq_one_letter_code
_entity_poly.pdbx_strand_id
1 'polypeptide(L)'
;MRNYLLIATFILLVFQSCYKEPDFTNFDYETYNRVVGPLGGEINFYANYGDDSKNSVLVNLNIPESALDSVMVFNMYQYEDYELVLQMKDGYSEIGSKFLYFVPFYESEGYHERGQLDLSYHLSVDFNEPVTVSYNFLADGSGISDGSWQESQLYYDHYKKTNRSYQLYRIKIPKLDEWGEADNIYVNWNNQGYPDGYDQTDLYYIISGIWSPLNDWGTGYFSLENWEPVQDFNLNSDENSISFDIYNTDYIYVICRIIYIKAENVPIKITNSVEKLYPTLEIERASFNGENYTIFLSDNSYAHYTKNGEFLYLIDGNLSKSELPWAAQTYINTNYPDDLVKKVTRVQSEDWNPHEYEVLLRSGIKLFFGAWGELSGSFQYGFEPSDLPADALSYLLEAFPGEIINNVTFDNENLLDPIYIVYLSSDAKVYFDGTGSLIEILYYRVDENELPENIAEYFNTNYPNTAFSVINYSLSEDGSYYDISLADGKWFRFDDDGTLWELEFNDVDESELPTVINSFIETHFPNKEITEIYFYSYDYGNDEVYDIYFSDQLNIEFDPGGTVTALYGNNLLHLPLPLRNYIQSNYPDENLLFCSFNSDAYVSFLGPDEEVIHEWELFFEGNMWLGINEGLEFVYLFKYEAFISSLEPVIRNYFSINYPGETTVYELANYYSEYYGETIYFVGLYYDTFFVFDEAGNLLDQYVTTKKKTRISGVKKSIPEKKMRSKRA
;
A
#
# COMPACT_ATOMS: atom_id res chain seq x y z
N MET A 1 48.35 -34.17 50.43
CA MET A 1 47.09 -33.52 50.84
C MET A 1 47.26 -32.08 51.29
N ARG A 2 48.19 -31.75 52.21
CA ARG A 2 48.32 -30.38 52.75
C ARG A 2 48.66 -29.29 51.71
N ASN A 3 49.41 -29.62 50.64
CA ASN A 3 49.76 -28.67 49.59
C ASN A 3 48.65 -28.45 48.55
N TYR A 4 47.75 -29.43 48.35
CA TYR A 4 46.60 -29.28 47.45
C TYR A 4 45.49 -28.44 48.07
N LEU A 5 45.32 -28.52 49.40
CA LEU A 5 44.36 -27.69 50.12
C LEU A 5 44.73 -26.19 50.01
N LEU A 6 46.02 -25.86 50.12
CA LEU A 6 46.50 -24.48 50.06
C LEU A 6 46.37 -23.86 48.65
N ILE A 7 46.58 -24.65 47.60
CA ILE A 7 46.38 -24.20 46.22
C ILE A 7 44.89 -24.01 45.91
N ALA A 8 44.01 -24.91 46.39
CA ALA A 8 42.57 -24.75 46.23
C ALA A 8 42.03 -23.53 46.97
N THR A 9 42.51 -23.23 48.19
CA THR A 9 42.08 -22.03 48.94
C THR A 9 42.63 -20.74 48.31
N PHE A 10 43.83 -20.76 47.74
CA PHE A 10 44.40 -19.59 47.08
C PHE A 10 43.69 -19.28 45.75
N ILE A 11 43.31 -20.31 44.98
CA ILE A 11 42.50 -20.14 43.78
C ILE A 11 41.10 -19.60 44.15
N LEU A 12 40.45 -20.14 45.20
CA LEU A 12 39.14 -19.64 45.66
C LEU A 12 39.18 -18.16 46.10
N LEU A 13 40.25 -17.73 46.79
CA LEU A 13 40.42 -16.36 47.25
C LEU A 13 40.76 -15.39 46.10
N VAL A 14 41.50 -15.84 45.09
CA VAL A 14 41.78 -15.04 43.89
C VAL A 14 40.49 -14.81 43.10
N PHE A 15 39.63 -15.84 42.96
CA PHE A 15 38.31 -15.69 42.33
C PHE A 15 37.38 -14.74 43.11
N GLN A 16 37.39 -14.76 44.44
CA GLN A 16 36.63 -13.77 45.24
C GLN A 16 37.20 -12.35 45.17
N SER A 17 38.49 -12.17 44.88
CA SER A 17 39.12 -10.84 44.77
C SER A 17 39.02 -10.21 43.36
N CYS A 18 38.69 -11.01 42.34
CA CYS A 18 38.40 -10.53 40.99
C CYS A 18 36.91 -10.31 40.74
N TYR A 19 36.03 -10.87 41.60
CA TYR A 19 34.61 -10.53 41.62
C TYR A 19 34.43 -9.27 42.45
N LYS A 20 34.69 -8.12 41.83
CA LYS A 20 34.27 -6.83 42.38
C LYS A 20 32.77 -6.75 42.09
N GLU A 21 31.92 -6.94 43.11
CA GLU A 21 30.51 -6.55 42.99
C GLU A 21 30.50 -5.14 42.38
N PRO A 22 29.81 -4.93 41.25
CA PRO A 22 29.62 -3.59 40.73
C PRO A 22 29.07 -2.74 41.88
N ASP A 23 29.67 -1.58 42.11
CA ASP A 23 29.19 -0.67 43.14
C ASP A 23 27.90 -0.05 42.61
N PHE A 24 26.77 -0.73 42.81
CA PHE A 24 25.42 -0.36 42.35
C PHE A 24 24.86 0.88 43.07
N THR A 25 25.68 1.59 43.85
CA THR A 25 25.25 2.68 44.75
C THR A 25 24.97 4.02 44.06
N ASN A 26 25.20 4.12 42.74
CA ASN A 26 24.98 5.34 41.96
C ASN A 26 23.85 5.23 40.92
N PHE A 27 22.96 4.26 41.06
CA PHE A 27 21.72 4.21 40.27
C PHE A 27 20.57 4.77 41.09
N ASP A 28 19.95 5.82 40.57
CA ASP A 28 18.76 6.43 41.17
C ASP A 28 17.52 5.68 40.69
N TYR A 29 17.19 4.59 41.38
CA TYR A 29 16.00 3.78 41.12
C TYR A 29 14.69 4.59 41.28
N GLU A 30 14.72 5.77 41.91
CA GLU A 30 13.57 6.69 41.91
C GLU A 30 13.23 7.19 40.49
N THR A 31 14.13 7.01 39.52
CA THR A 31 13.93 7.42 38.12
C THR A 31 13.21 6.38 37.26
N TYR A 32 13.11 5.10 37.69
CA TYR A 32 12.47 4.04 36.89
C TYR A 32 11.40 3.30 37.71
N ASN A 33 10.16 3.76 37.63
CA ASN A 33 8.97 3.21 38.30
C ASN A 33 8.50 1.83 37.74
N ARG A 34 9.43 0.95 37.34
CA ARG A 34 9.15 -0.30 36.59
C ARG A 34 9.63 -1.58 37.27
N VAL A 35 9.99 -1.50 38.55
CA VAL A 35 10.45 -2.64 39.38
C VAL A 35 9.33 -3.06 40.33
N VAL A 36 9.06 -4.37 40.38
CA VAL A 36 8.03 -4.96 41.24
C VAL A 36 8.50 -6.30 41.77
N GLY A 37 8.08 -6.65 42.98
CA GLY A 37 8.44 -7.93 43.60
C GLY A 37 7.25 -8.64 44.22
N PRO A 38 7.48 -9.58 45.14
CA PRO A 38 6.42 -10.39 45.73
C PRO A 38 5.34 -9.62 46.50
N LEU A 39 5.61 -8.36 46.88
CA LEU A 39 4.62 -7.50 47.54
C LEU A 39 3.57 -6.93 46.57
N GLY A 40 3.73 -7.15 45.25
CA GLY A 40 2.90 -6.54 44.23
C GLY A 40 3.19 -5.04 44.07
N GLY A 41 2.35 -4.35 43.31
CA GLY A 41 2.45 -2.92 43.05
C GLY A 41 1.80 -2.49 41.74
N GLU A 42 1.83 -1.19 41.47
CA GLU A 42 1.39 -0.61 40.21
C GLU A 42 2.60 -0.12 39.41
N ILE A 43 2.69 -0.49 38.13
CA ILE A 43 3.67 0.06 37.18
C ILE A 43 2.91 0.89 36.16
N ASN A 44 3.33 2.15 35.97
CA ASN A 44 2.78 3.05 34.97
C ASN A 44 3.78 3.26 33.83
N PHE A 45 3.31 3.11 32.60
CA PHE A 45 4.02 3.49 31.38
C PHE A 45 3.34 4.71 30.78
N TYR A 46 4.11 5.74 30.45
CA TYR A 46 3.60 7.00 29.95
C TYR A 46 3.81 7.09 28.43
N ALA A 47 2.95 7.83 27.74
CA ALA A 47 3.00 7.96 26.27
C ALA A 47 4.30 8.61 25.74
N ASN A 48 5.03 9.35 26.58
CA ASN A 48 6.32 9.94 26.23
C ASN A 48 7.43 9.20 26.98
N TYR A 49 7.99 8.16 26.35
CA TYR A 49 9.04 7.31 26.92
C TYR A 49 10.28 8.06 27.42
N GLY A 50 10.52 9.30 26.95
CA GLY A 50 11.66 10.13 27.34
C GLY A 50 11.40 11.07 28.53
N ASP A 51 10.16 11.19 29.01
CA ASP A 51 9.80 12.15 30.05
C ASP A 51 8.55 11.72 30.84
N ASP A 52 8.75 10.87 31.86
CA ASP A 52 7.71 10.42 32.81
C ASP A 52 7.02 11.57 33.58
N SER A 53 7.49 12.83 33.45
CA SER A 53 6.87 14.00 34.07
C SER A 53 5.67 14.59 33.31
N LYS A 54 5.41 14.14 32.07
CA LYS A 54 4.29 14.58 31.23
C LYS A 54 3.12 13.59 31.33
N ASN A 55 2.14 13.97 32.15
CA ASN A 55 1.07 13.13 32.70
C ASN A 55 0.02 12.61 31.70
N SER A 56 0.30 11.50 31.03
CA SER A 56 -0.76 10.60 30.54
C SER A 56 -0.26 9.16 30.63
N VAL A 57 -0.74 8.43 31.65
CA VAL A 57 -0.48 6.99 31.79
C VAL A 57 -1.12 6.31 30.60
N LEU A 58 -0.29 5.71 29.76
CA LEU A 58 -0.71 4.95 28.59
C LEU A 58 -1.05 3.51 28.97
N VAL A 59 -0.18 2.85 29.74
CA VAL A 59 -0.41 1.49 30.27
C VAL A 59 -0.20 1.51 31.78
N ASN A 60 -1.09 0.86 32.51
CA ASN A 60 -0.94 0.54 33.93
C ASN A 60 -0.93 -0.99 34.09
N LEU A 61 0.06 -1.52 34.79
CA LEU A 61 0.07 -2.90 35.27
C LEU A 61 -0.20 -2.89 36.77
N ASN A 62 -1.29 -3.52 37.18
CA ASN A 62 -1.61 -3.75 38.58
C ASN A 62 -1.27 -5.20 38.93
N ILE A 63 -0.18 -5.37 39.66
CA ILE A 63 0.40 -6.66 40.02
C ILE A 63 0.00 -6.98 41.47
N PRO A 64 -0.85 -7.98 41.71
CA PRO A 64 -1.29 -8.29 43.06
C PRO A 64 -0.13 -8.83 43.91
N GLU A 65 -0.28 -8.71 45.24
CA GLU A 65 0.63 -9.33 46.19
C GLU A 65 0.71 -10.84 45.91
N SER A 66 1.92 -11.40 45.93
CA SER A 66 2.25 -12.80 45.61
C SER A 66 2.11 -13.23 44.14
N ALA A 67 1.76 -12.33 43.21
CA ALA A 67 1.76 -12.66 41.78
C ALA A 67 3.15 -13.10 41.26
N LEU A 68 4.21 -12.63 41.92
CA LEU A 68 5.61 -12.91 41.62
C LEU A 68 6.34 -13.52 42.81
N ASP A 69 7.23 -14.47 42.54
CA ASP A 69 8.09 -15.08 43.55
C ASP A 69 9.41 -14.30 43.78
N SER A 70 9.75 -13.40 42.84
CA SER A 70 11.00 -12.64 42.84
C SER A 70 10.79 -11.21 42.36
N VAL A 71 11.80 -10.36 42.60
CA VAL A 71 11.85 -9.01 42.03
C VAL A 71 12.12 -9.10 40.53
N MET A 72 11.32 -8.37 39.76
CA MET A 72 11.38 -8.30 38.31
C MET A 72 11.28 -6.85 37.83
N VAL A 73 11.85 -6.61 36.66
CA VAL A 73 11.67 -5.38 35.91
C VAL A 73 10.79 -5.66 34.70
N PHE A 74 9.79 -4.83 34.47
CA PHE A 74 8.93 -4.92 33.28
C PHE A 74 9.22 -3.75 32.35
N ASN A 75 9.57 -4.05 31.10
CA ASN A 75 9.48 -3.06 30.03
C ASN A 75 8.28 -3.35 29.15
N MET A 76 7.69 -2.29 28.58
CA MET A 76 6.54 -2.37 27.69
C MET A 76 6.88 -1.63 26.41
N TYR A 77 6.60 -2.30 25.31
CA TYR A 77 6.80 -1.76 23.98
C TYR A 77 5.48 -1.70 23.25
N GLN A 78 5.34 -0.61 22.51
CA GLN A 78 4.26 -0.40 21.59
C GLN A 78 4.85 -0.51 20.18
N TYR A 79 4.38 -1.49 19.42
CA TYR A 79 4.70 -1.59 18.01
C TYR A 79 3.54 -1.01 17.21
N GLU A 80 3.88 -0.15 16.24
CA GLU A 80 2.93 0.43 15.28
C GLU A 80 3.55 0.27 13.90
N ASP A 81 2.87 -0.48 13.04
CA ASP A 81 3.29 -0.67 11.67
C ASP A 81 2.09 -0.41 10.76
N TYR A 82 2.19 0.70 10.03
CA TYR A 82 1.11 1.17 9.16
C TYR A 82 0.85 0.20 8.01
N GLU A 83 1.91 -0.34 7.41
CA GLU A 83 1.79 -1.33 6.33
C GLU A 83 1.13 -2.60 6.82
N LEU A 84 1.50 -3.08 8.02
CA LEU A 84 0.87 -4.23 8.65
C LEU A 84 -0.62 -3.98 8.94
N VAL A 85 -0.96 -2.78 9.42
CA VAL A 85 -2.34 -2.34 9.62
C VAL A 85 -3.09 -2.27 8.28
N LEU A 86 -2.46 -1.80 7.20
CA LEU A 86 -3.04 -1.83 5.86
C LEU A 86 -3.17 -3.25 5.30
N GLN A 87 -2.30 -4.18 5.68
CA GLN A 87 -2.39 -5.59 5.28
C GLN A 87 -3.48 -6.34 6.07
N MET A 88 -3.87 -5.85 7.26
CA MET A 88 -5.02 -6.31 8.06
C MET A 88 -6.41 -5.96 7.48
N LYS A 89 -6.49 -5.56 6.20
CA LYS A 89 -7.68 -5.07 5.47
C LYS A 89 -8.91 -5.99 5.43
N ASP A 90 -8.86 -7.19 6.03
CA ASP A 90 -9.99 -8.09 6.27
C ASP A 90 -11.00 -7.57 7.33
N GLY A 91 -11.20 -6.24 7.40
CA GLY A 91 -12.27 -5.59 8.15
C GLY A 91 -12.07 -5.48 9.67
N TYR A 92 -10.87 -5.76 10.20
CA TYR A 92 -10.61 -5.69 11.64
C TYR A 92 -9.71 -4.53 12.08
N SER A 93 -8.97 -3.89 11.18
CA SER A 93 -7.98 -2.89 11.58
C SER A 93 -7.48 -2.13 10.38
N GLU A 94 -7.99 -0.91 10.11
CA GLU A 94 -7.36 -0.02 9.13
C GLU A 94 -6.60 1.14 9.81
N ILE A 95 -6.95 1.56 11.04
CA ILE A 95 -6.30 2.69 11.71
C ILE A 95 -6.37 2.55 13.23
N GLY A 96 -5.19 2.50 13.89
CA GLY A 96 -5.06 2.68 15.35
C GLY A 96 -5.10 1.42 16.22
N SER A 97 -4.88 0.23 15.65
CA SER A 97 -4.58 -0.97 16.45
C SER A 97 -3.28 -0.79 17.21
N LYS A 98 -3.21 -1.28 18.45
CA LYS A 98 -2.06 -1.11 19.34
C LYS A 98 -1.55 -2.48 19.76
N PHE A 99 -0.29 -2.74 19.43
CA PHE A 99 0.40 -3.98 19.76
C PHE A 99 1.21 -3.74 21.03
N LEU A 100 0.83 -4.41 22.10
CA LEU A 100 1.46 -4.31 23.41
C LEU A 100 2.18 -5.62 23.71
N TYR A 101 3.45 -5.54 24.05
CA TYR A 101 4.16 -6.69 24.59
C TYR A 101 5.05 -6.29 25.76
N PHE A 102 5.31 -7.26 26.63
CA PHE A 102 6.04 -7.08 27.87
C PHE A 102 7.28 -7.95 27.85
N VAL A 103 8.44 -7.35 28.09
CA VAL A 103 9.72 -8.08 28.17
C VAL A 103 10.18 -8.06 29.63
N PRO A 104 9.96 -9.14 30.40
CA PRO A 104 10.41 -9.22 31.78
C PRO A 104 11.90 -9.60 31.86
N PHE A 105 12.58 -9.13 32.90
CA PHE A 105 13.91 -9.62 33.27
C PHE A 105 14.12 -9.62 34.78
N TYR A 106 14.92 -10.58 35.27
CA TYR A 106 15.26 -10.68 36.69
C TYR A 106 16.28 -9.60 37.08
N GLU A 107 16.04 -8.90 38.20
CA GLU A 107 16.98 -7.93 38.78
C GLU A 107 18.37 -8.57 39.02
N SER A 108 18.39 -9.85 39.41
CA SER A 108 19.60 -10.58 39.78
C SER A 108 20.50 -11.03 38.62
N GLU A 109 20.04 -10.97 37.37
CA GLU A 109 20.82 -11.46 36.22
C GLU A 109 21.90 -10.48 35.73
N GLY A 110 21.96 -9.27 36.29
CA GLY A 110 23.08 -8.36 36.13
C GLY A 110 23.17 -7.68 34.75
N TYR A 111 23.55 -6.41 34.77
CA TYR A 111 23.33 -5.46 33.68
C TYR A 111 24.37 -5.49 32.54
N HIS A 112 25.41 -6.31 32.57
CA HIS A 112 26.54 -6.15 31.63
C HIS A 112 27.27 -7.45 31.24
N GLU A 113 26.79 -8.64 31.64
CA GLU A 113 27.53 -9.89 31.38
C GLU A 113 27.04 -10.69 30.18
N ARG A 114 25.87 -10.34 29.60
CA ARG A 114 25.38 -10.97 28.36
C ARG A 114 25.81 -10.12 27.17
N GLY A 115 26.61 -10.71 26.27
CA GLY A 115 26.90 -10.08 24.98
C GLY A 115 25.65 -10.05 24.10
N GLN A 116 25.61 -9.17 23.10
CA GLN A 116 24.56 -9.08 22.06
C GLN A 116 24.31 -10.40 21.27
N LEU A 117 25.01 -11.48 21.62
CA LEU A 117 24.93 -12.81 21.01
C LEU A 117 24.28 -13.85 21.93
N ASP A 118 23.70 -13.46 23.08
CA ASP A 118 22.88 -14.41 23.85
C ASP A 118 21.52 -14.59 23.16
N LEU A 119 21.52 -15.49 22.18
CA LEU A 119 20.40 -15.86 21.34
C LEU A 119 19.23 -16.48 22.12
N SER A 120 19.37 -16.71 23.43
CA SER A 120 18.43 -17.52 24.22
C SER A 120 17.46 -16.72 25.10
N TYR A 121 17.43 -15.39 24.97
CA TYR A 121 16.70 -14.55 25.93
C TYR A 121 15.24 -14.30 25.55
N HIS A 122 14.38 -15.30 25.75
CA HIS A 122 12.95 -15.06 25.98
C HIS A 122 12.61 -15.54 27.40
N LEU A 123 12.55 -14.61 28.35
CA LEU A 123 12.12 -14.94 29.70
C LEU A 123 10.59 -14.97 29.77
N SER A 124 10.04 -16.17 29.85
CA SER A 124 8.64 -16.41 30.19
C SER A 124 8.46 -16.29 31.71
N VAL A 125 7.52 -15.45 32.14
CA VAL A 125 7.10 -15.35 33.54
C VAL A 125 5.67 -15.80 33.65
N ASP A 126 5.43 -16.94 34.32
CA ASP A 126 4.10 -17.36 34.74
C ASP A 126 3.76 -16.68 36.08
N PHE A 127 2.64 -15.97 36.13
CA PHE A 127 2.18 -15.31 37.35
C PHE A 127 1.39 -16.28 38.22
N ASN A 128 1.62 -16.23 39.53
CA ASN A 128 0.84 -17.02 40.49
C ASN A 128 -0.62 -16.53 40.60
N GLU A 129 -0.84 -15.25 40.31
CA GLU A 129 -2.13 -14.56 40.31
C GLU A 129 -2.17 -13.65 39.08
N PRO A 130 -3.33 -13.45 38.43
CA PRO A 130 -3.42 -12.64 37.22
C PRO A 130 -2.99 -11.19 37.49
N VAL A 131 -2.26 -10.62 36.54
CA VAL A 131 -1.88 -9.20 36.52
C VAL A 131 -2.89 -8.45 35.67
N THR A 132 -3.51 -7.42 36.22
CA THR A 132 -4.45 -6.59 35.46
C THR A 132 -3.69 -5.52 34.68
N VAL A 133 -3.84 -5.52 33.37
CA VAL A 133 -3.33 -4.51 32.44
C VAL A 133 -4.46 -3.53 32.15
N SER A 134 -4.19 -2.23 32.21
CA SER A 134 -5.10 -1.19 31.72
C SER A 134 -4.40 -0.32 30.68
N TYR A 135 -4.93 -0.24 29.47
CA TYR A 135 -4.46 0.63 28.40
C TYR A 135 -5.42 1.81 28.23
N ASN A 136 -4.92 3.04 28.34
CA ASN A 136 -5.68 4.27 28.18
C ASN A 136 -5.48 4.82 26.76
N PHE A 137 -6.55 4.94 25.99
CA PHE A 137 -6.50 5.54 24.66
C PHE A 137 -6.26 7.06 24.80
N LEU A 138 -5.33 7.60 24.01
CA LEU A 138 -5.09 9.05 23.95
C LEU A 138 -6.35 9.77 23.41
N ALA A 139 -6.86 10.73 24.17
CA ALA A 139 -8.18 11.32 23.97
C ALA A 139 -8.29 12.29 22.77
N ASP A 140 -7.17 12.78 22.25
CA ASP A 140 -7.10 13.90 21.32
C ASP A 140 -6.81 13.49 19.86
N GLY A 141 -6.64 12.20 19.58
CA GLY A 141 -6.24 11.74 18.25
C GLY A 141 -4.83 12.17 17.86
N SER A 142 -4.02 12.72 18.79
CA SER A 142 -2.64 13.15 18.56
C SER A 142 -1.67 12.01 18.25
N GLY A 143 -2.10 10.76 18.43
CA GLY A 143 -1.33 9.56 18.09
C GLY A 143 -1.63 9.00 16.69
N ILE A 144 -2.38 9.70 15.84
CA ILE A 144 -2.43 9.42 14.40
C ILE A 144 -1.42 10.38 13.77
N SER A 145 -0.21 9.90 13.52
CA SER A 145 0.83 10.64 12.81
C SER A 145 0.31 10.98 11.41
N ASP A 146 0.18 12.27 11.09
CA ASP A 146 0.08 12.93 9.78
C ASP A 146 -0.26 12.03 8.57
N GLY A 147 -1.34 11.24 8.67
CA GLY A 147 -1.94 10.58 7.52
C GLY A 147 -2.52 11.62 6.57
N SER A 148 -2.64 11.26 5.30
CA SER A 148 -3.13 12.16 4.26
C SER A 148 -4.45 12.82 4.68
N TRP A 149 -4.69 14.07 4.27
CA TRP A 149 -5.91 14.79 4.64
C TRP A 149 -7.20 14.05 4.23
N GLN A 150 -7.13 13.19 3.20
CA GLN A 150 -8.22 12.32 2.77
C GLN A 150 -8.56 11.26 3.83
N GLU A 151 -7.57 10.69 4.51
CA GLU A 151 -7.75 9.77 5.64
C GLU A 151 -8.32 10.49 6.86
N SER A 152 -7.86 11.72 7.12
CA SER A 152 -8.42 12.57 8.17
C SER A 152 -9.88 12.94 7.88
N GLN A 153 -10.24 13.24 6.63
CA GLN A 153 -11.61 13.56 6.22
C GLN A 153 -12.53 12.31 6.31
N LEU A 154 -12.08 11.15 5.82
CA LEU A 154 -12.75 9.85 6.01
C LEU A 154 -12.94 9.54 7.51
N TYR A 155 -11.93 9.83 8.33
CA TYR A 155 -11.98 9.69 9.78
C TYR A 155 -13.04 10.59 10.44
N TYR A 156 -13.13 11.85 10.02
CA TYR A 156 -14.06 12.79 10.59
C TYR A 156 -15.51 12.57 10.12
N ASP A 157 -15.71 12.30 8.83
CA ASP A 157 -17.05 12.25 8.23
C ASP A 157 -17.73 10.88 8.38
N HIS A 158 -16.94 9.81 8.34
CA HIS A 158 -17.41 8.43 8.45
C HIS A 158 -17.16 7.85 9.86
N TYR A 159 -15.94 7.94 10.40
CA TYR A 159 -15.53 7.17 11.59
C TYR A 159 -15.93 7.76 12.96
N LYS A 160 -16.29 9.05 13.05
CA LYS A 160 -16.95 9.58 14.26
C LYS A 160 -18.38 9.07 14.44
N LYS A 161 -19.02 8.59 13.36
CA LYS A 161 -20.41 8.11 13.34
C LYS A 161 -20.52 6.58 13.41
N THR A 162 -19.43 5.84 13.18
CA THR A 162 -19.38 4.37 13.30
C THR A 162 -19.20 3.92 14.76
N ASN A 163 -19.61 2.69 15.05
CA ASN A 163 -19.46 2.09 16.38
C ASN A 163 -17.97 1.97 16.73
N ARG A 164 -17.55 2.50 17.89
CA ARG A 164 -16.24 2.18 18.48
C ARG A 164 -16.34 0.85 19.20
N SER A 165 -16.12 -0.25 18.48
CA SER A 165 -15.88 -1.56 19.10
C SER A 165 -14.39 -1.84 19.13
N TYR A 166 -13.92 -2.36 20.26
CA TYR A 166 -12.57 -2.90 20.39
C TYR A 166 -12.67 -4.40 20.50
N GLN A 167 -11.67 -5.10 19.98
CA GLN A 167 -11.43 -6.51 20.23
C GLN A 167 -10.01 -6.66 20.70
N LEU A 168 -9.82 -7.45 21.75
CA LEU A 168 -8.51 -7.80 22.24
C LEU A 168 -8.15 -9.19 21.72
N TYR A 169 -6.95 -9.30 21.17
CA TYR A 169 -6.33 -10.56 20.80
C TYR A 169 -5.04 -10.74 21.58
N ARG A 170 -4.55 -11.98 21.60
CA ARG A 170 -3.20 -12.30 22.02
C ARG A 170 -2.54 -13.22 21.00
N ILE A 171 -1.24 -13.05 20.80
CA ILE A 171 -0.42 -13.85 19.90
C ILE A 171 0.68 -14.45 20.75
N LYS A 172 0.80 -15.78 20.76
CA LYS A 172 1.84 -16.44 21.54
C LYS A 172 3.21 -16.01 21.01
N ILE A 173 4.10 -15.61 21.90
CA ILE A 173 5.53 -15.45 21.63
C ILE A 173 6.15 -16.84 21.83
N PRO A 174 6.54 -17.51 20.76
CA PRO A 174 7.08 -18.86 20.83
C PRO A 174 8.47 -18.89 21.47
N LYS A 175 8.78 -20.00 22.14
CA LYS A 175 10.06 -20.18 22.83
C LYS A 175 11.16 -20.61 21.86
N LEU A 176 12.42 -20.38 22.23
CA LEU A 176 13.59 -20.74 21.42
C LEU A 176 13.58 -22.20 20.95
N ASP A 177 13.15 -23.12 21.81
CA ASP A 177 13.07 -24.56 21.51
C ASP A 177 11.79 -24.96 20.77
N GLU A 178 10.82 -24.04 20.64
CA GLU A 178 9.60 -24.24 19.85
C GLU A 178 9.79 -23.85 18.36
N TRP A 179 10.88 -23.16 17.99
CA TRP A 179 11.12 -22.64 16.62
C TRP A 179 12.14 -23.40 15.76
N GLY A 180 12.96 -24.27 16.35
CA GLY A 180 14.06 -24.92 15.61
C GLY A 180 15.32 -24.03 15.52
N GLU A 181 16.44 -24.60 15.10
CA GLU A 181 17.77 -23.98 15.33
C GLU A 181 18.06 -22.75 14.44
N ALA A 182 17.34 -22.54 13.33
CA ALA A 182 17.69 -21.53 12.30
C ALA A 182 16.97 -20.18 12.46
N ASP A 183 16.04 -20.12 13.40
CA ASP A 183 14.80 -19.40 13.20
C ASP A 183 14.43 -18.93 14.61
N ASN A 184 15.07 -17.87 15.13
CA ASN A 184 14.93 -17.44 16.53
C ASN A 184 14.32 -16.04 16.61
N ILE A 185 13.54 -15.76 17.65
CA ILE A 185 13.09 -14.40 17.97
C ILE A 185 14.23 -13.68 18.69
N TYR A 186 14.71 -12.60 18.10
CA TYR A 186 15.77 -11.79 18.65
C TYR A 186 15.21 -10.70 19.57
N VAL A 187 15.81 -10.57 20.75
CA VAL A 187 15.63 -9.43 21.62
C VAL A 187 16.75 -8.44 21.33
N ASN A 188 16.39 -7.22 20.95
CA ASN A 188 17.33 -6.13 20.79
C ASN A 188 17.84 -5.69 22.17
N TRP A 189 19.12 -5.33 22.26
CA TRP A 189 19.72 -4.83 23.50
C TRP A 189 20.29 -3.44 23.28
N ASN A 190 19.94 -2.48 24.13
CA ASN A 190 20.50 -1.12 24.04
C ASN A 190 21.96 -1.08 24.52
N ASN A 191 22.63 0.06 24.32
CA ASN A 191 24.05 0.27 24.68
C ASN A 191 24.36 0.11 26.18
N GLN A 192 23.33 0.05 27.02
CA GLN A 192 23.48 -0.15 28.45
C GLN A 192 23.25 -1.62 28.87
N GLY A 193 22.94 -2.51 27.92
CA GLY A 193 22.71 -3.93 28.17
C GLY A 193 21.30 -4.24 28.66
N TYR A 194 20.31 -3.41 28.33
CA TYR A 194 18.89 -3.72 28.58
C TYR A 194 18.23 -4.28 27.33
N PRO A 195 17.28 -5.22 27.47
CA PRO A 195 16.38 -5.50 26.36
C PRO A 195 15.67 -4.20 25.96
N ASP A 196 15.70 -3.90 24.66
CA ASP A 196 15.13 -2.72 24.01
C ASP A 196 13.93 -3.09 23.10
N GLY A 197 13.37 -4.28 23.32
CA GLY A 197 12.25 -4.83 22.56
C GLY A 197 12.66 -6.04 21.75
N TYR A 198 11.72 -6.65 21.06
CA TYR A 198 12.03 -7.65 20.05
C TYR A 198 12.53 -6.97 18.77
N ASP A 199 13.22 -7.72 17.92
CA ASP A 199 13.54 -7.27 16.58
C ASP A 199 12.26 -6.94 15.80
N GLN A 200 12.30 -5.83 15.05
CA GLN A 200 11.11 -5.32 14.38
C GLN A 200 10.64 -6.26 13.27
N THR A 201 11.58 -6.90 12.57
CA THR A 201 11.28 -7.88 11.53
C THR A 201 10.66 -9.13 12.14
N ASP A 202 11.14 -9.59 13.30
CA ASP A 202 10.52 -10.70 14.02
C ASP A 202 9.11 -10.37 14.50
N LEU A 203 8.88 -9.17 15.05
CA LEU A 203 7.54 -8.72 15.44
C LEU A 203 6.61 -8.67 14.24
N TYR A 204 7.06 -8.11 13.13
CA TYR A 204 6.31 -8.11 11.87
C TYR A 204 5.91 -9.53 11.49
N TYR A 205 6.83 -10.48 11.53
CA TYR A 205 6.56 -11.87 11.19
C TYR A 205 5.61 -12.59 12.15
N ILE A 206 5.78 -12.41 13.47
CA ILE A 206 4.90 -13.01 14.49
C ILE A 206 3.48 -12.46 14.35
N ILE A 207 3.36 -11.14 14.16
CA ILE A 207 2.08 -10.46 14.10
C ILE A 207 1.37 -10.75 12.78
N SER A 208 2.09 -10.68 11.67
CA SER A 208 1.53 -10.93 10.34
C SER A 208 1.28 -12.41 10.05
N GLY A 209 1.97 -13.32 10.73
CA GLY A 209 1.99 -14.74 10.35
C GLY A 209 2.68 -15.02 9.01
N ILE A 210 3.36 -14.04 8.39
CA ILE A 210 4.13 -14.16 7.14
C ILE A 210 5.49 -14.82 7.43
N TRP A 211 5.47 -15.95 8.13
CA TRP A 211 6.68 -16.74 8.31
C TRP A 211 6.73 -17.92 7.38
N SER A 212 7.93 -18.46 7.17
CA SER A 212 8.16 -19.59 6.26
C SER A 212 7.06 -20.64 6.44
N PRO A 213 6.34 -21.00 5.36
CA PRO A 213 5.25 -21.96 5.43
C PRO A 213 5.71 -23.37 5.87
N LEU A 214 7.02 -23.60 5.91
CA LEU A 214 7.63 -24.83 6.42
C LEU A 214 7.49 -25.00 7.94
N ASN A 215 7.17 -23.92 8.68
CA ASN A 215 7.01 -23.94 10.13
C ASN A 215 5.52 -24.00 10.52
N ASP A 216 5.19 -24.74 11.59
CA ASP A 216 3.81 -24.97 12.06
C ASP A 216 3.02 -23.68 12.37
N TRP A 217 3.73 -22.55 12.51
CA TRP A 217 3.22 -21.24 12.89
C TRP A 217 3.19 -20.24 11.73
N GLY A 218 4.00 -20.46 10.69
CA GLY A 218 4.07 -19.59 9.52
C GLY A 218 3.01 -19.94 8.49
N THR A 219 2.50 -18.95 7.78
CA THR A 219 1.60 -19.21 6.65
C THR A 219 2.23 -18.89 5.30
N GLY A 220 3.36 -18.18 5.27
CA GLY A 220 3.98 -17.63 4.07
C GLY A 220 3.25 -16.39 3.52
N TYR A 221 2.11 -16.01 4.12
CA TYR A 221 1.32 -14.83 3.79
C TYR A 221 0.71 -14.24 5.06
N PHE A 222 -0.01 -13.13 4.92
CA PHE A 222 -0.64 -12.48 6.05
C PHE A 222 -1.79 -13.34 6.60
N SER A 223 -1.77 -13.65 7.90
CA SER A 223 -2.79 -14.48 8.54
C SER A 223 -2.99 -14.11 10.01
N LEU A 224 -4.27 -13.99 10.40
CA LEU A 224 -4.69 -13.83 11.80
C LEU A 224 -4.90 -15.19 12.51
N GLU A 225 -4.53 -16.30 11.88
CA GLU A 225 -4.76 -17.66 12.44
C GLU A 225 -4.11 -17.86 13.81
N ASN A 226 -2.98 -17.20 14.06
CA ASN A 226 -2.27 -17.26 15.35
C ASN A 226 -2.83 -16.28 16.41
N TRP A 227 -3.87 -15.53 16.08
CA TRP A 227 -4.46 -14.54 16.97
C TRP A 227 -5.59 -15.17 17.77
N GLU A 228 -5.38 -15.29 19.08
CA GLU A 228 -6.37 -15.83 19.99
C GLU A 228 -7.23 -14.69 20.55
N PRO A 229 -8.57 -14.70 20.39
CA PRO A 229 -9.41 -13.66 20.96
C PRO A 229 -9.42 -13.76 22.49
N VAL A 230 -9.11 -12.66 23.17
CA VAL A 230 -9.24 -12.54 24.62
C VAL A 230 -10.71 -12.24 24.94
N GLN A 231 -11.38 -13.15 25.65
CA GLN A 231 -12.81 -13.05 25.91
C GLN A 231 -13.14 -12.11 27.09
N ASP A 232 -12.25 -12.04 28.07
CA ASP A 232 -12.50 -11.39 29.37
C ASP A 232 -11.77 -10.05 29.50
N PHE A 233 -12.02 -9.12 28.57
CA PHE A 233 -11.58 -7.72 28.71
C PHE A 233 -12.75 -6.80 29.03
N ASN A 234 -12.45 -5.70 29.73
CA ASN A 234 -13.41 -4.67 30.09
C ASN A 234 -13.07 -3.37 29.37
N LEU A 235 -13.97 -2.92 28.51
CA LEU A 235 -13.90 -1.63 27.83
C LEU A 235 -14.63 -0.56 28.66
N ASN A 236 -13.90 0.41 29.19
CA ASN A 236 -14.46 1.57 29.86
C ASN A 236 -14.53 2.75 28.89
N SER A 237 -15.71 2.96 28.30
CA SER A 237 -15.92 4.05 27.34
C SER A 237 -15.81 5.44 27.94
N ASP A 238 -16.08 5.59 29.25
CA ASP A 238 -16.07 6.88 29.94
C ASP A 238 -14.65 7.34 30.25
N GLU A 239 -13.78 6.39 30.59
CA GLU A 239 -12.35 6.62 30.84
C GLU A 239 -11.49 6.46 29.59
N ASN A 240 -12.11 6.07 28.47
CA ASN A 240 -11.41 5.79 27.22
C ASN A 240 -10.27 4.79 27.46
N SER A 241 -10.57 3.66 28.10
CA SER A 241 -9.58 2.64 28.47
C SER A 241 -10.09 1.21 28.24
N ILE A 242 -9.16 0.28 28.06
CA ILE A 242 -9.41 -1.16 28.03
C ILE A 242 -8.58 -1.83 29.13
N SER A 243 -9.18 -2.75 29.86
CA SER A 243 -8.50 -3.52 30.90
C SER A 243 -8.68 -5.03 30.70
N PHE A 244 -7.66 -5.80 30.99
CA PHE A 244 -7.65 -7.25 30.83
C PHE A 244 -6.60 -7.89 31.75
N ASP A 245 -6.78 -9.16 32.05
CA ASP A 245 -5.85 -9.91 32.88
C ASP A 245 -4.86 -10.71 32.04
N ILE A 246 -3.59 -10.72 32.46
CA ILE A 246 -2.53 -11.55 31.89
C ILE A 246 -2.05 -12.57 32.93
N TYR A 247 -1.78 -13.79 32.45
CA TYR A 247 -1.35 -14.93 33.28
C TYR A 247 0.13 -15.26 33.08
N ASN A 248 0.70 -14.83 31.97
CA ASN A 248 2.13 -14.85 31.72
C ASN A 248 2.53 -13.82 30.67
N THR A 249 3.84 -13.70 30.45
CA THR A 249 4.46 -12.74 29.51
C THR A 249 4.74 -13.35 28.12
N ASP A 250 4.27 -14.57 27.84
CA ASP A 250 4.49 -15.29 26.58
C ASP A 250 3.56 -14.82 25.45
N TYR A 251 3.01 -13.61 25.53
CA TYR A 251 2.05 -13.13 24.56
C TYR A 251 2.26 -11.67 24.20
N ILE A 252 2.11 -11.37 22.91
CA ILE A 252 1.81 -10.03 22.40
C ILE A 252 0.30 -9.86 22.51
N TYR A 253 -0.15 -8.78 23.13
CA TYR A 253 -1.56 -8.42 23.23
C TYR A 253 -1.88 -7.35 22.18
N VAL A 254 -2.88 -7.61 21.35
CA VAL A 254 -3.28 -6.71 20.27
C VAL A 254 -4.63 -6.11 20.58
N ILE A 255 -4.65 -4.81 20.85
CA ILE A 255 -5.88 -4.04 21.00
C ILE A 255 -6.28 -3.58 19.60
N CYS A 256 -7.18 -4.32 18.96
CA CYS A 256 -7.74 -3.95 17.67
C CYS A 256 -8.90 -2.99 17.84
N ARG A 257 -8.78 -1.83 17.19
CA ARG A 257 -9.93 -0.97 16.96
C ARG A 257 -10.69 -1.53 15.77
N ILE A 258 -11.81 -2.21 16.03
CA ILE A 258 -12.64 -2.72 14.95
C ILE A 258 -13.46 -1.56 14.39
N ILE A 259 -13.07 -1.15 13.19
CA ILE A 259 -13.78 -0.17 12.39
C ILE A 259 -14.50 -0.93 11.29
N TYR A 260 -15.83 -1.02 11.40
CA TYR A 260 -16.65 -1.59 10.33
C TYR A 260 -17.94 -0.79 10.15
N ILE A 261 -18.45 -0.87 8.94
CA ILE A 261 -19.78 -0.42 8.56
C ILE A 261 -20.74 -1.53 8.98
N LYS A 262 -21.65 -1.22 9.91
CA LYS A 262 -22.71 -2.16 10.29
C LYS A 262 -23.58 -2.47 9.09
N ALA A 263 -24.18 -3.65 9.07
CA ALA A 263 -25.10 -4.09 8.03
C ALA A 263 -26.15 -3.03 7.67
N GLU A 264 -26.77 -2.36 8.66
CA GLU A 264 -27.79 -1.33 8.41
C GLU A 264 -27.27 -0.04 7.74
N ASN A 265 -25.94 0.15 7.70
CA ASN A 265 -25.29 1.32 7.11
C ASN A 265 -24.64 0.99 5.76
N VAL A 266 -24.70 -0.26 5.29
CA VAL A 266 -24.21 -0.64 3.96
C VAL A 266 -25.13 0.00 2.90
N PRO A 267 -24.59 0.56 1.80
CA PRO A 267 -25.41 1.12 0.74
C PRO A 267 -26.53 0.17 0.30
N ILE A 268 -27.75 0.71 0.14
CA ILE A 268 -28.94 -0.11 -0.16
C ILE A 268 -28.78 -0.90 -1.47
N LYS A 269 -28.06 -0.35 -2.46
CA LYS A 269 -27.74 -1.03 -3.72
C LYS A 269 -26.92 -2.29 -3.49
N ILE A 270 -25.92 -2.23 -2.61
CA ILE A 270 -25.09 -3.38 -2.22
C ILE A 270 -25.92 -4.38 -1.44
N THR A 271 -26.68 -3.92 -0.43
CA THR A 271 -27.53 -4.80 0.39
C THR A 271 -28.53 -5.58 -0.49
N ASN A 272 -29.23 -4.90 -1.41
CA ASN A 272 -30.12 -5.54 -2.38
C ASN A 272 -29.40 -6.52 -3.30
N SER A 273 -28.14 -6.23 -3.67
CA SER A 273 -27.33 -7.12 -4.50
C SER A 273 -26.96 -8.40 -3.73
N VAL A 274 -26.50 -8.27 -2.48
CA VAL A 274 -26.20 -9.41 -1.60
C VAL A 274 -27.45 -10.26 -1.36
N GLU A 275 -28.60 -9.66 -1.04
CA GLU A 275 -29.85 -10.40 -0.84
C GLU A 275 -30.30 -11.15 -2.11
N LYS A 276 -30.02 -10.58 -3.30
CA LYS A 276 -30.36 -11.18 -4.59
C LYS A 276 -29.43 -12.33 -4.95
N LEU A 277 -28.12 -12.14 -4.79
CA LEU A 277 -27.09 -13.12 -5.17
C LEU A 277 -26.94 -14.23 -4.13
N TYR A 278 -27.07 -13.88 -2.85
CA TYR A 278 -26.81 -14.73 -1.69
C TYR A 278 -27.99 -14.71 -0.70
N PRO A 279 -29.19 -15.16 -1.09
CA PRO A 279 -30.43 -15.00 -0.30
C PRO A 279 -30.44 -15.74 1.04
N THR A 280 -29.45 -16.60 1.31
CA THR A 280 -29.30 -17.34 2.57
C THR A 280 -28.21 -16.78 3.48
N LEU A 281 -27.45 -15.81 3.02
CA LEU A 281 -26.34 -15.21 3.76
C LEU A 281 -26.76 -13.84 4.29
N GLU A 282 -26.41 -13.56 5.54
CA GLU A 282 -26.62 -12.26 6.16
C GLU A 282 -25.33 -11.44 6.08
N ILE A 283 -25.45 -10.12 5.90
CA ILE A 283 -24.32 -9.21 6.03
C ILE A 283 -23.99 -9.09 7.52
N GLU A 284 -22.81 -9.55 7.93
CA GLU A 284 -22.35 -9.38 9.31
C GLU A 284 -21.77 -7.98 9.51
N ARG A 285 -20.96 -7.54 8.54
CA ARG A 285 -20.23 -6.27 8.56
C ARG A 285 -19.71 -5.92 7.17
N ALA A 286 -19.24 -4.69 7.01
CA ALA A 286 -18.56 -4.24 5.81
C ALA A 286 -17.37 -3.30 6.12
N SER A 287 -16.42 -3.17 5.20
CA SER A 287 -15.36 -2.15 5.20
C SER A 287 -15.39 -1.36 3.90
N PHE A 288 -14.74 -0.18 3.87
CA PHE A 288 -14.64 0.68 2.70
C PHE A 288 -13.27 1.37 2.67
N ASN A 289 -12.49 1.14 1.62
CA ASN A 289 -11.12 1.64 1.49
C ASN A 289 -10.99 2.95 0.68
N GLY A 290 -12.10 3.64 0.42
CA GLY A 290 -12.16 4.83 -0.45
C GLY A 290 -12.60 4.53 -1.89
N GLU A 291 -12.37 3.31 -2.38
CA GLU A 291 -12.71 2.91 -3.75
C GLU A 291 -13.70 1.76 -3.81
N ASN A 292 -13.60 0.81 -2.87
CA ASN A 292 -14.35 -0.43 -2.87
C ASN A 292 -14.89 -0.76 -1.48
N TYR A 293 -16.07 -1.37 -1.46
CA TYR A 293 -16.64 -2.00 -0.28
C TYR A 293 -16.25 -3.48 -0.23
N THR A 294 -15.87 -3.95 0.96
CA THR A 294 -15.76 -5.39 1.25
C THR A 294 -16.89 -5.77 2.20
N ILE A 295 -17.76 -6.68 1.81
CA ILE A 295 -18.94 -7.12 2.55
C ILE A 295 -18.68 -8.52 3.11
N PHE A 296 -18.65 -8.67 4.44
CA PHE A 296 -18.44 -9.94 5.11
C PHE A 296 -19.79 -10.59 5.42
N LEU A 297 -19.93 -11.84 5.02
CA LEU A 297 -21.17 -12.61 5.09
C LEU A 297 -21.12 -13.65 6.22
N SER A 298 -22.30 -14.10 6.65
CA SER A 298 -22.50 -15.01 7.80
C SER A 298 -21.85 -16.39 7.69
N ASP A 299 -21.29 -16.75 6.55
CA ASP A 299 -20.54 -17.98 6.30
C ASP A 299 -19.02 -17.74 6.18
N ASN A 300 -18.54 -16.57 6.62
CA ASN A 300 -17.17 -16.05 6.45
C ASN A 300 -16.73 -15.84 4.99
N SER A 301 -17.63 -15.95 4.01
CA SER A 301 -17.34 -15.43 2.67
C SER A 301 -17.35 -13.91 2.67
N TYR A 302 -16.75 -13.29 1.66
CA TYR A 302 -16.81 -11.85 1.50
C TYR A 302 -16.94 -11.44 0.04
N ALA A 303 -17.74 -10.41 -0.20
CA ALA A 303 -18.04 -9.87 -1.53
C ALA A 303 -17.47 -8.45 -1.67
N HIS A 304 -16.83 -8.18 -2.81
CA HIS A 304 -16.30 -6.88 -3.16
C HIS A 304 -17.25 -6.13 -4.09
N TYR A 305 -17.40 -4.84 -3.83
CA TYR A 305 -18.20 -3.93 -4.64
C TYR A 305 -17.43 -2.65 -4.89
N THR A 306 -17.68 -2.01 -6.04
CA THR A 306 -17.19 -0.64 -6.29
C THR A 306 -17.83 0.34 -5.29
N LYS A 307 -17.27 1.55 -5.17
CA LYS A 307 -17.89 2.65 -4.40
C LYS A 307 -19.32 2.96 -4.85
N ASN A 308 -19.63 2.67 -6.12
CA ASN A 308 -20.96 2.84 -6.73
C ASN A 308 -21.89 1.63 -6.51
N GLY A 309 -21.44 0.60 -5.77
CA GLY A 309 -22.20 -0.59 -5.43
C GLY A 309 -22.37 -1.60 -6.58
N GLU A 310 -21.48 -1.58 -7.57
CA GLU A 310 -21.40 -2.65 -8.59
C GLU A 310 -20.63 -3.83 -8.02
N PHE A 311 -21.12 -5.05 -8.26
CA PHE A 311 -20.47 -6.26 -7.78
C PHE A 311 -19.19 -6.50 -8.59
N LEU A 312 -18.09 -6.76 -7.89
CA LEU A 312 -16.81 -7.09 -8.51
C LEU A 312 -16.58 -8.60 -8.46
N TYR A 313 -16.49 -9.14 -7.25
CA TYR A 313 -16.27 -10.56 -7.03
C TYR A 313 -16.67 -11.01 -5.62
N LEU A 314 -16.82 -12.31 -5.43
CA LEU A 314 -17.04 -12.98 -4.15
C LEU A 314 -15.87 -13.93 -3.88
N ILE A 315 -15.37 -13.91 -2.66
CA ILE A 315 -14.40 -14.85 -2.13
C ILE A 315 -15.07 -15.73 -1.07
N ASP A 316 -15.21 -17.01 -1.38
CA ASP A 316 -15.72 -18.05 -0.49
C ASP A 316 -14.53 -18.79 0.15
N GLY A 317 -14.16 -18.37 1.36
CA GLY A 317 -12.94 -18.82 2.05
C GLY A 317 -13.09 -20.02 2.98
N ASN A 318 -14.29 -20.61 3.07
CA ASN A 318 -14.62 -21.66 4.03
C ASN A 318 -14.79 -23.05 3.39
N LEU A 319 -14.25 -23.23 2.19
CA LEU A 319 -14.36 -24.49 1.47
C LEU A 319 -13.44 -25.56 2.04
N SER A 320 -13.95 -26.77 2.10
CA SER A 320 -13.20 -27.99 2.38
C SER A 320 -12.58 -28.56 1.10
N LYS A 321 -11.51 -29.35 1.24
CA LYS A 321 -10.91 -30.10 0.11
C LYS A 321 -11.93 -30.95 -0.65
N SER A 322 -12.97 -31.45 0.01
CA SER A 322 -14.03 -32.25 -0.62
C SER A 322 -14.95 -31.45 -1.55
N GLU A 323 -14.99 -30.13 -1.43
CA GLU A 323 -15.81 -29.23 -2.24
C GLU A 323 -15.12 -28.78 -3.53
N LEU A 324 -13.81 -29.05 -3.66
CA LEU A 324 -13.09 -28.84 -4.92
C LEU A 324 -13.65 -29.72 -6.04
N PRO A 325 -13.55 -29.29 -7.31
CA PRO A 325 -13.83 -30.18 -8.43
C PRO A 325 -12.96 -31.45 -8.36
N TRP A 326 -13.51 -32.58 -8.81
CA TRP A 326 -12.84 -33.88 -8.68
C TRP A 326 -11.45 -33.92 -9.35
N ALA A 327 -11.27 -33.19 -10.46
CA ALA A 327 -9.97 -33.09 -11.12
C ALA A 327 -8.92 -32.39 -10.24
N ALA A 328 -9.28 -31.30 -9.55
CA ALA A 328 -8.39 -30.60 -8.62
C ALA A 328 -8.03 -31.50 -7.43
N GLN A 329 -9.02 -32.17 -6.83
CA GLN A 329 -8.79 -33.14 -5.75
C GLN A 329 -7.81 -34.24 -6.18
N THR A 330 -8.00 -34.77 -7.39
CA THR A 330 -7.14 -35.81 -7.96
C THR A 330 -5.72 -35.30 -8.19
N TYR A 331 -5.59 -34.09 -8.74
CA TYR A 331 -4.30 -33.45 -8.96
C TYR A 331 -3.53 -33.28 -7.65
N ILE A 332 -4.17 -32.72 -6.61
CA ILE A 332 -3.56 -32.52 -5.29
C ILE A 332 -3.13 -33.86 -4.69
N ASN A 333 -4.02 -34.85 -4.66
CA ASN A 333 -3.70 -36.18 -4.10
C ASN A 333 -2.59 -36.91 -4.86
N THR A 334 -2.38 -36.59 -6.14
CA THR A 334 -1.38 -37.25 -6.98
C THR A 334 -0.02 -36.58 -6.87
N ASN A 335 0.03 -35.25 -6.91
CA ASN A 335 1.29 -34.49 -6.95
C ASN A 335 1.78 -34.08 -5.56
N TYR A 336 0.87 -33.95 -4.60
CA TYR A 336 1.16 -33.56 -3.22
C TYR A 336 0.52 -34.55 -2.22
N PRO A 337 0.83 -35.86 -2.30
CA PRO A 337 0.15 -36.88 -1.50
C PRO A 337 0.40 -36.75 0.01
N ASP A 338 1.54 -36.20 0.39
CA ASP A 338 1.97 -36.04 1.79
C ASP A 338 1.67 -34.63 2.34
N ASP A 339 1.16 -33.74 1.50
CA ASP A 339 0.84 -32.37 1.88
C ASP A 339 -0.64 -32.21 2.26
N LEU A 340 -0.89 -31.40 3.28
CA LEU A 340 -2.23 -31.13 3.77
C LEU A 340 -2.77 -29.88 3.11
N VAL A 341 -4.03 -29.92 2.67
CA VAL A 341 -4.73 -28.71 2.24
C VAL A 341 -5.02 -27.87 3.47
N LYS A 342 -4.40 -26.69 3.54
CA LYS A 342 -4.56 -25.74 4.62
C LYS A 342 -5.80 -24.87 4.42
N LYS A 343 -6.00 -24.35 3.21
CA LYS A 343 -7.14 -23.48 2.87
C LYS A 343 -7.62 -23.74 1.45
N VAL A 344 -8.93 -23.67 1.24
CA VAL A 344 -9.54 -23.61 -0.09
C VAL A 344 -10.38 -22.35 -0.16
N THR A 345 -10.14 -21.58 -1.20
CA THR A 345 -10.88 -20.37 -1.51
C THR A 345 -11.53 -20.54 -2.89
N ARG A 346 -12.76 -20.09 -3.07
CA ARG A 346 -13.36 -19.95 -4.40
C ARG A 346 -13.60 -18.48 -4.72
N VAL A 347 -13.14 -18.03 -5.87
CA VAL A 347 -13.33 -16.67 -6.37
C VAL A 347 -14.38 -16.68 -7.48
N GLN A 348 -15.49 -15.98 -7.29
CA GLN A 348 -16.54 -15.79 -8.30
C GLN A 348 -16.50 -14.34 -8.77
N SER A 349 -16.19 -14.11 -10.05
CA SER A 349 -16.20 -12.79 -10.70
C SER A 349 -17.17 -12.80 -11.89
N GLU A 350 -17.85 -11.68 -12.16
CA GLU A 350 -18.75 -11.56 -13.34
C GLU A 350 -17.95 -11.45 -14.65
N ASP A 351 -16.79 -10.79 -14.63
CA ASP A 351 -16.15 -10.32 -15.87
C ASP A 351 -15.01 -11.19 -16.38
N TRP A 352 -14.32 -11.92 -15.52
CA TRP A 352 -13.40 -13.01 -15.89
C TRP A 352 -12.63 -13.42 -14.64
N ASN A 353 -12.59 -14.72 -14.35
CA ASN A 353 -11.44 -15.25 -13.62
C ASN A 353 -11.05 -16.60 -14.25
N PRO A 354 -9.82 -16.74 -14.82
CA PRO A 354 -9.34 -18.05 -15.28
C PRO A 354 -9.15 -19.05 -14.14
N HIS A 355 -9.25 -18.60 -12.88
CA HIS A 355 -9.04 -19.39 -11.68
C HIS A 355 -10.26 -19.25 -10.76
N GLU A 356 -11.10 -20.31 -10.69
CA GLU A 356 -12.28 -20.31 -9.81
C GLU A 356 -11.91 -20.75 -8.39
N TYR A 357 -10.89 -21.61 -8.23
CA TYR A 357 -10.46 -22.11 -6.93
C TYR A 357 -8.99 -21.82 -6.67
N GLU A 358 -8.69 -21.32 -5.48
CA GLU A 358 -7.34 -21.23 -4.94
C GLU A 358 -7.19 -22.24 -3.80
N VAL A 359 -6.13 -23.03 -3.83
CA VAL A 359 -5.86 -24.04 -2.81
C VAL A 359 -4.48 -23.81 -2.25
N LEU A 360 -4.42 -23.50 -0.97
CA LEU A 360 -3.15 -23.40 -0.26
C LEU A 360 -2.85 -24.72 0.45
N LEU A 361 -1.66 -25.24 0.21
CA LEU A 361 -1.11 -26.40 0.90
C LEU A 361 -0.27 -25.97 2.11
N ARG A 362 -0.03 -26.91 3.05
CA ARG A 362 0.77 -26.64 4.25
C ARG A 362 2.22 -26.31 3.92
N SER A 363 2.76 -26.85 2.83
CA SER A 363 4.10 -26.45 2.32
C SER A 363 4.20 -24.99 1.85
N GLY A 364 3.09 -24.24 1.77
CA GLY A 364 3.07 -22.88 1.23
C GLY A 364 2.86 -22.80 -0.28
N ILE A 365 2.68 -23.94 -0.93
CA ILE A 365 2.27 -23.99 -2.33
C ILE A 365 0.80 -23.56 -2.43
N LYS A 366 0.55 -22.51 -3.19
CA LYS A 366 -0.76 -22.07 -3.64
C LYS A 366 -1.02 -22.60 -5.05
N LEU A 367 -2.14 -23.27 -5.25
CA LEU A 367 -2.55 -23.85 -6.52
C LEU A 367 -3.80 -23.13 -7.00
N PHE A 368 -3.84 -22.79 -8.28
CA PHE A 368 -4.99 -22.17 -8.91
C PHE A 368 -5.64 -23.19 -9.84
N PHE A 369 -6.95 -23.33 -9.72
CA PHE A 369 -7.73 -24.24 -10.56
C PHE A 369 -8.90 -23.51 -11.21
N GLY A 370 -9.20 -23.87 -12.45
CA GLY A 370 -10.43 -23.46 -13.13
C GLY A 370 -11.67 -24.16 -12.55
N ALA A 371 -12.83 -23.78 -13.08
CA ALA A 371 -14.15 -24.29 -12.68
C ALA A 371 -14.27 -25.83 -12.69
N TRP A 372 -13.55 -26.48 -13.61
CA TRP A 372 -13.61 -27.94 -13.80
C TRP A 372 -12.48 -28.67 -13.08
N GLY A 373 -11.66 -27.94 -12.32
CA GLY A 373 -10.52 -28.46 -11.57
C GLY A 373 -9.26 -28.70 -12.40
N GLU A 374 -9.19 -28.16 -13.61
CA GLU A 374 -7.96 -28.03 -14.37
C GLU A 374 -7.00 -27.09 -13.63
N LEU A 375 -5.74 -27.52 -13.45
CA LEU A 375 -4.72 -26.63 -12.92
C LEU A 375 -4.53 -25.50 -13.93
N SER A 376 -4.57 -24.29 -13.43
CA SER A 376 -4.50 -23.07 -14.24
C SER A 376 -3.33 -22.18 -13.83
N GLY A 377 -2.76 -22.42 -12.65
CA GLY A 377 -1.51 -21.83 -12.20
C GLY A 377 -1.04 -22.42 -10.87
N SER A 378 0.17 -22.07 -10.45
CA SER A 378 0.67 -22.37 -9.10
C SER A 378 1.63 -21.29 -8.64
N PHE A 379 1.68 -21.02 -7.35
CA PHE A 379 2.60 -20.09 -6.74
C PHE A 379 3.20 -20.76 -5.50
N GLN A 380 4.51 -20.68 -5.28
CA GLN A 380 5.16 -21.28 -4.11
C GLN A 380 6.08 -20.26 -3.43
N TYR A 381 5.84 -20.02 -2.14
CA TYR A 381 6.76 -19.28 -1.26
C TYR A 381 7.81 -20.23 -0.67
N GLY A 382 8.97 -19.70 -0.29
CA GLY A 382 9.99 -20.46 0.44
C GLY A 382 10.58 -21.60 -0.39
N PHE A 383 10.71 -21.38 -1.69
CA PHE A 383 11.37 -22.34 -2.57
C PHE A 383 12.84 -22.46 -2.13
N GLU A 384 13.34 -23.68 -1.97
CA GLU A 384 14.72 -23.87 -1.54
C GLU A 384 15.66 -23.35 -2.64
N PRO A 385 16.70 -22.56 -2.33
CA PRO A 385 17.63 -22.06 -3.34
C PRO A 385 18.28 -23.16 -4.19
N SER A 386 18.39 -24.39 -3.65
CA SER A 386 18.90 -25.55 -4.38
C SER A 386 17.98 -26.05 -5.50
N ASP A 387 16.71 -25.66 -5.47
CA ASP A 387 15.72 -26.06 -6.46
C ASP A 387 15.65 -25.09 -7.65
N LEU A 388 16.31 -23.93 -7.56
CA LEU A 388 16.46 -23.00 -8.69
C LEU A 388 17.12 -23.71 -9.89
N PRO A 389 16.78 -23.33 -11.13
CA PRO A 389 17.53 -23.75 -12.30
C PRO A 389 19.03 -23.46 -12.11
N ALA A 390 19.89 -24.39 -12.52
CA ALA A 390 21.32 -24.31 -12.27
C ALA A 390 21.97 -23.03 -12.82
N ASP A 391 21.45 -22.52 -13.95
CA ASP A 391 21.92 -21.29 -14.58
C ASP A 391 21.53 -20.05 -13.76
N ALA A 392 20.32 -20.01 -13.18
CA ALA A 392 19.88 -18.94 -12.28
C ALA A 392 20.73 -18.90 -10.99
N LEU A 393 20.91 -20.07 -10.35
CA LEU A 393 21.75 -20.15 -9.14
C LEU A 393 23.21 -19.77 -9.44
N SER A 394 23.74 -20.19 -10.58
CA SER A 394 25.10 -19.81 -11.00
C SER A 394 25.22 -18.31 -11.23
N TYR A 395 24.22 -17.70 -11.89
CA TYR A 395 24.17 -16.26 -12.10
C TYR A 395 24.14 -15.51 -10.77
N LEU A 396 23.30 -15.91 -9.82
CA LEU A 396 23.22 -15.26 -8.51
C LEU A 396 24.55 -15.28 -7.76
N LEU A 397 25.21 -16.44 -7.73
CA LEU A 397 26.49 -16.60 -7.05
C LEU A 397 27.63 -15.81 -7.71
N GLU A 398 27.54 -15.55 -9.02
CA GLU A 398 28.52 -14.78 -9.78
C GLU A 398 28.27 -13.27 -9.71
N ALA A 399 27.01 -12.84 -9.93
CA ALA A 399 26.62 -11.44 -10.02
C ALA A 399 26.47 -10.77 -8.64
N PHE A 400 26.10 -11.53 -7.61
CA PHE A 400 25.83 -11.02 -6.26
C PHE A 400 26.70 -11.72 -5.21
N PRO A 401 28.04 -11.62 -5.30
CA PRO A 401 28.94 -12.35 -4.42
C PRO A 401 28.81 -11.88 -2.97
N GLY A 402 28.35 -12.78 -2.09
CA GLY A 402 28.20 -12.51 -0.65
C GLY A 402 26.78 -12.18 -0.21
N GLU A 403 25.86 -11.99 -1.16
CA GLU A 403 24.44 -11.89 -0.86
C GLU A 403 23.89 -13.22 -0.35
N ILE A 404 22.99 -13.13 0.64
CA ILE A 404 22.22 -14.26 1.15
C ILE A 404 20.88 -14.27 0.40
N ILE A 405 20.47 -15.44 -0.09
CA ILE A 405 19.13 -15.62 -0.64
C ILE A 405 18.17 -15.74 0.54
N ASN A 406 17.42 -14.67 0.82
CA ASN A 406 16.45 -14.61 1.90
C ASN A 406 15.21 -15.44 1.60
N ASN A 407 14.76 -15.41 0.34
CA ASN A 407 13.58 -16.13 -0.11
C ASN A 407 13.65 -16.39 -1.62
N VAL A 408 13.00 -17.45 -2.06
CA VAL A 408 12.72 -17.69 -3.47
C VAL A 408 11.23 -17.96 -3.60
N THR A 409 10.62 -17.26 -4.53
CA THR A 409 9.24 -17.47 -4.95
C THR A 409 9.24 -18.10 -6.33
N PHE A 410 8.40 -19.11 -6.53
CA PHE A 410 8.09 -19.64 -7.86
C PHE A 410 6.68 -19.23 -8.24
N ASP A 411 6.55 -18.31 -9.18
CA ASP A 411 5.29 -17.86 -9.75
C ASP A 411 5.06 -18.57 -11.09
N ASN A 412 4.00 -19.34 -11.16
CA ASN A 412 3.54 -20.03 -12.35
C ASN A 412 2.03 -19.82 -12.49
N GLU A 413 1.53 -18.64 -12.13
CA GLU A 413 0.14 -18.23 -12.37
C GLU A 413 -0.21 -18.29 -13.86
N ASN A 414 0.74 -17.96 -14.73
CA ASN A 414 0.67 -18.26 -16.16
C ASN A 414 1.50 -19.52 -16.47
N LEU A 415 0.84 -20.67 -16.62
CA LEU A 415 1.48 -21.97 -16.91
C LEU A 415 2.43 -21.99 -18.13
N LEU A 416 2.39 -20.98 -18.99
CA LEU A 416 3.26 -20.85 -20.16
C LEU A 416 4.60 -20.18 -19.83
N ASP A 417 4.61 -19.28 -18.84
CA ASP A 417 5.74 -18.40 -18.54
C ASP A 417 6.00 -18.40 -17.02
N PRO A 418 6.43 -19.53 -16.44
CA PRO A 418 6.85 -19.58 -15.05
C PRO A 418 8.02 -18.63 -14.78
N ILE A 419 8.01 -17.99 -13.62
CA ILE A 419 8.99 -17.01 -13.16
C ILE A 419 9.48 -17.43 -11.76
N TYR A 420 10.79 -17.43 -11.56
CA TYR A 420 11.39 -17.44 -10.23
C TYR A 420 11.71 -16.02 -9.82
N ILE A 421 11.30 -15.63 -8.62
CA ILE A 421 11.60 -14.34 -8.01
C ILE A 421 12.48 -14.59 -6.79
N VAL A 422 13.71 -14.10 -6.82
CA VAL A 422 14.72 -14.32 -5.79
C VAL A 422 14.92 -13.03 -5.01
N TYR A 423 14.75 -13.10 -3.69
CA TYR A 423 14.92 -11.98 -2.78
C TYR A 423 16.27 -12.12 -2.06
N LEU A 424 17.12 -11.12 -2.18
CA LEU A 424 18.46 -11.10 -1.58
C LEU A 424 18.50 -10.29 -0.28
N SER A 425 19.57 -10.45 0.50
CA SER A 425 19.84 -9.70 1.74
C SER A 425 19.97 -8.18 1.57
N SER A 426 20.28 -7.74 0.36
CA SER A 426 20.33 -6.33 -0.07
C SER A 426 18.97 -5.75 -0.46
N ASP A 427 17.88 -6.50 -0.26
CA ASP A 427 16.51 -6.22 -0.72
C ASP A 427 16.32 -6.28 -2.25
N ALA A 428 17.37 -6.65 -2.99
CA ALA A 428 17.29 -6.88 -4.43
C ALA A 428 16.31 -8.01 -4.77
N LYS A 429 15.55 -7.81 -5.85
CA LYS A 429 14.67 -8.82 -6.44
C LYS A 429 15.21 -9.21 -7.81
N VAL A 430 15.47 -10.49 -8.00
CA VAL A 430 16.01 -11.01 -9.26
C VAL A 430 15.01 -11.98 -9.87
N TYR A 431 14.59 -11.70 -11.10
CA TYR A 431 13.57 -12.45 -11.82
C TYR A 431 14.25 -13.34 -12.86
N PHE A 432 13.91 -14.62 -12.85
CA PHE A 432 14.33 -15.59 -13.85
C PHE A 432 13.11 -16.24 -14.49
N ASP A 433 13.20 -16.62 -15.76
CA ASP A 433 12.21 -17.48 -16.37
C ASP A 433 12.31 -18.92 -15.83
N GLY A 434 11.37 -19.79 -16.20
CA GLY A 434 11.37 -21.19 -15.77
C GLY A 434 12.58 -22.02 -16.22
N THR A 435 13.39 -21.51 -17.16
CA THR A 435 14.64 -22.13 -17.60
C THR A 435 15.85 -21.65 -16.80
N GLY A 436 15.69 -20.57 -16.02
CA GLY A 436 16.75 -19.92 -15.27
C GLY A 436 17.40 -18.75 -15.99
N SER A 437 16.84 -18.29 -17.10
CA SER A 437 17.36 -17.11 -17.81
C SER A 437 16.92 -15.85 -17.09
N LEU A 438 17.84 -14.90 -16.89
CA LEU A 438 17.54 -13.61 -16.26
C LEU A 438 16.52 -12.83 -17.08
N ILE A 439 15.49 -12.32 -16.40
CA ILE A 439 14.47 -11.41 -16.96
C ILE A 439 14.74 -9.98 -16.47
N GLU A 440 14.83 -9.81 -15.15
CA GLU A 440 14.81 -8.49 -14.52
C GLU A 440 15.60 -8.50 -13.19
N ILE A 441 16.17 -7.35 -12.84
CA ILE A 441 16.73 -7.05 -11.52
C ILE A 441 16.07 -5.76 -11.04
N LEU A 442 15.53 -5.76 -9.83
CA LEU A 442 14.94 -4.57 -9.22
C LEU A 442 15.60 -4.27 -7.88
N TYR A 443 15.83 -2.99 -7.64
CA TYR A 443 16.26 -2.43 -6.35
C TYR A 443 17.55 -3.03 -5.79
N TYR A 444 18.52 -3.37 -6.64
CA TYR A 444 19.81 -3.80 -6.15
C TYR A 444 20.58 -2.62 -5.58
N ARG A 445 20.82 -2.60 -4.26
CA ARG A 445 21.54 -1.50 -3.62
C ARG A 445 23.01 -1.55 -3.98
N VAL A 446 23.52 -0.44 -4.51
CA VAL A 446 24.90 -0.29 -4.99
C VAL A 446 25.66 0.67 -4.07
N ASP A 447 26.95 0.42 -3.82
CA ASP A 447 27.80 1.34 -3.06
C ASP A 447 28.17 2.57 -3.92
N GLU A 448 28.37 3.73 -3.30
CA GLU A 448 28.78 4.95 -4.02
C GLU A 448 30.07 4.76 -4.84
N ASN A 449 30.96 3.86 -4.41
CA ASN A 449 32.21 3.55 -5.08
C ASN A 449 32.04 2.63 -6.31
N GLU A 450 30.84 2.07 -6.49
CA GLU A 450 30.49 1.19 -7.60
C GLU A 450 29.71 1.92 -8.71
N LEU A 451 29.37 3.21 -8.50
CA LEU A 451 28.77 4.04 -9.53
C LEU A 451 29.69 4.15 -10.77
N PRO A 452 29.12 4.10 -11.99
CA PRO A 452 29.84 4.46 -13.22
C PRO A 452 30.53 5.83 -13.09
N GLU A 453 31.76 5.94 -13.63
CA GLU A 453 32.64 7.11 -13.44
C GLU A 453 31.97 8.44 -13.85
N ASN A 454 31.22 8.42 -14.95
CA ASN A 454 30.43 9.54 -15.47
C ASN A 454 29.28 9.96 -14.52
N ILE A 455 28.58 9.01 -13.92
CA ILE A 455 27.52 9.29 -12.93
C ILE A 455 28.16 9.85 -11.66
N ALA A 456 29.25 9.23 -11.17
CA ALA A 456 29.98 9.73 -10.01
C ALA A 456 30.55 11.16 -10.25
N GLU A 457 31.08 11.44 -11.46
CA GLU A 457 31.56 12.78 -11.84
C GLU A 457 30.41 13.81 -11.86
N TYR A 458 29.22 13.41 -12.32
CA TYR A 458 28.03 14.26 -12.30
C TYR A 458 27.69 14.71 -10.88
N PHE A 459 27.62 13.80 -9.90
CA PHE A 459 27.32 14.17 -8.51
C PHE A 459 28.44 14.96 -7.84
N ASN A 460 29.70 14.60 -8.08
CA ASN A 460 30.85 15.36 -7.57
C ASN A 460 30.89 16.80 -8.11
N THR A 461 30.38 17.02 -9.31
CA THR A 461 30.36 18.35 -9.95
C THR A 461 29.16 19.18 -9.51
N ASN A 462 27.96 18.59 -9.52
CA ASN A 462 26.71 19.33 -9.32
C ASN A 462 26.25 19.33 -7.84
N TYR A 463 26.61 18.30 -7.07
CA TYR A 463 26.17 18.10 -5.68
C TYR A 463 27.33 17.72 -4.72
N PRO A 464 28.47 18.45 -4.72
CA PRO A 464 29.70 18.04 -4.00
C PRO A 464 29.60 17.94 -2.48
N ASN A 465 28.53 18.45 -1.87
CA ASN A 465 28.33 18.47 -0.41
C ASN A 465 27.05 17.74 0.03
N THR A 466 26.38 17.05 -0.89
CA THR A 466 25.15 16.32 -0.60
C THR A 466 25.49 14.83 -0.52
N ALA A 467 25.12 14.18 0.58
CA ALA A 467 25.34 12.75 0.75
C ALA A 467 24.31 11.95 -0.06
N PHE A 468 24.70 10.77 -0.54
CA PHE A 468 23.76 9.77 -1.06
C PHE A 468 22.93 9.21 0.09
N SER A 469 21.62 9.07 -0.14
CA SER A 469 20.70 8.36 0.76
C SER A 469 20.59 6.89 0.31
N VAL A 470 20.28 6.70 -0.98
CA VAL A 470 20.06 5.39 -1.60
C VAL A 470 20.58 5.42 -3.03
N ILE A 471 21.22 4.34 -3.47
CA ILE A 471 21.62 4.10 -4.86
C ILE A 471 21.13 2.70 -5.20
N ASN A 472 20.23 2.61 -6.18
CA ASN A 472 19.66 1.35 -6.65
C ASN A 472 19.98 1.15 -8.12
N TYR A 473 20.36 -0.07 -8.47
CA TYR A 473 20.45 -0.52 -9.85
C TYR A 473 19.24 -1.39 -10.20
N SER A 474 18.69 -1.15 -11.37
CA SER A 474 17.64 -1.98 -11.96
C SER A 474 17.97 -2.34 -13.40
N LEU A 475 17.54 -3.51 -13.84
CA LEU A 475 17.68 -4.02 -15.21
C LEU A 475 16.32 -4.60 -15.61
N SER A 476 15.73 -4.11 -16.70
CA SER A 476 14.48 -4.62 -17.26
C SER A 476 14.55 -4.78 -18.79
N GLU A 477 13.42 -5.09 -19.42
CA GLU A 477 13.30 -5.09 -20.89
C GLU A 477 13.58 -3.71 -21.52
N ASP A 478 13.30 -2.63 -20.81
CA ASP A 478 13.49 -1.25 -21.29
C ASP A 478 14.94 -0.77 -21.15
N GLY A 479 15.78 -1.54 -20.45
CA GLY A 479 17.20 -1.25 -20.24
C GLY A 479 17.59 -1.33 -18.77
N SER A 480 18.79 -0.85 -18.49
CA SER A 480 19.36 -0.78 -17.14
C SER A 480 19.53 0.67 -16.71
N TYR A 481 19.27 0.90 -15.43
CA TYR A 481 19.25 2.24 -14.87
C TYR A 481 19.73 2.27 -13.41
N TYR A 482 20.27 3.42 -13.02
CA TYR A 482 20.66 3.77 -11.67
C TYR A 482 19.68 4.82 -11.11
N ASP A 483 18.91 4.42 -10.11
CA ASP A 483 18.01 5.28 -9.35
C ASP A 483 18.74 5.77 -8.09
N ILE A 484 19.01 7.07 -8.01
CA ILE A 484 19.87 7.67 -7.01
C ILE A 484 19.09 8.71 -6.23
N SER A 485 18.93 8.48 -4.92
CA SER A 485 18.35 9.43 -3.98
C SER A 485 19.42 10.10 -3.14
N LEU A 486 19.37 11.43 -3.04
CA LEU A 486 20.23 12.22 -2.17
C LEU A 486 19.56 12.49 -0.82
N ALA A 487 20.37 12.80 0.19
CA ALA A 487 19.90 13.08 1.55
C ALA A 487 19.06 14.36 1.67
N ASP A 488 19.04 15.21 0.63
CA ASP A 488 18.23 16.42 0.54
C ASP A 488 16.93 16.21 -0.26
N GLY A 489 16.53 14.95 -0.50
CA GLY A 489 15.24 14.60 -1.11
C GLY A 489 15.23 14.55 -2.65
N LYS A 490 16.36 14.86 -3.30
CA LYS A 490 16.48 14.79 -4.77
C LYS A 490 16.64 13.35 -5.25
N TRP A 491 15.97 13.00 -6.34
CA TRP A 491 16.02 11.69 -6.96
C TRP A 491 16.39 11.79 -8.44
N PHE A 492 17.23 10.89 -8.92
CA PHE A 492 17.78 10.90 -10.28
C PHE A 492 17.73 9.49 -10.86
N ARG A 493 17.43 9.37 -12.15
CA ARG A 493 17.59 8.14 -12.93
C ARG A 493 18.61 8.34 -14.03
N PHE A 494 19.63 7.50 -14.05
CA PHE A 494 20.62 7.46 -15.13
C PHE A 494 20.53 6.14 -15.87
N ASP A 495 20.76 6.13 -17.18
CA ASP A 495 21.06 4.89 -17.89
C ASP A 495 22.50 4.41 -17.65
N ASP A 496 22.84 3.21 -18.13
CA ASP A 496 24.18 2.63 -18.03
C ASP A 496 25.29 3.46 -18.71
N ASP A 497 24.94 4.30 -19.68
CA ASP A 497 25.86 5.23 -20.35
C ASP A 497 26.03 6.55 -19.56
N GLY A 498 25.40 6.65 -18.38
CA GLY A 498 25.40 7.81 -17.48
C GLY A 498 24.66 9.02 -18.06
N THR A 499 23.74 8.80 -18.99
CA THR A 499 22.80 9.82 -19.44
C THR A 499 21.71 9.97 -18.38
N LEU A 500 21.48 11.19 -17.93
CA LEU A 500 20.36 11.51 -17.03
C LEU A 500 19.04 11.36 -17.81
N TRP A 501 18.22 10.41 -17.41
CA TRP A 501 16.90 10.12 -18.01
C TRP A 501 15.77 10.86 -17.30
N GLU A 502 15.85 10.89 -15.97
CA GLU A 502 14.80 11.40 -15.12
C GLU A 502 15.41 12.09 -13.91
N LEU A 503 14.75 13.15 -13.47
CA LEU A 503 15.17 13.91 -12.31
C LEU A 503 13.93 14.44 -11.61
N GLU A 504 13.82 14.14 -10.32
CA GLU A 504 12.73 14.57 -9.47
C GLU A 504 13.28 15.26 -8.22
N PHE A 505 12.77 16.46 -7.92
CA PHE A 505 13.04 17.15 -6.68
C PHE A 505 11.75 17.30 -5.90
N ASN A 506 11.70 16.66 -4.75
CA ASN A 506 10.66 16.90 -3.76
C ASN A 506 11.07 18.10 -2.90
N ASP A 507 10.09 18.93 -2.54
CA ASP A 507 10.27 20.09 -1.65
C ASP A 507 11.32 21.10 -2.11
N VAL A 508 11.24 21.52 -3.38
CA VAL A 508 12.06 22.62 -3.89
C VAL A 508 11.79 23.89 -3.07
N ASP A 509 12.84 24.55 -2.58
CA ASP A 509 12.68 25.80 -1.85
C ASP A 509 12.11 26.89 -2.79
N GLU A 510 11.13 27.68 -2.33
CA GLU A 510 10.50 28.74 -3.12
C GLU A 510 11.53 29.73 -3.70
N SER A 511 12.66 29.92 -3.01
CA SER A 511 13.76 30.76 -3.48
C SER A 511 14.54 30.19 -4.67
N GLU A 512 14.39 28.90 -4.96
CA GLU A 512 14.98 28.21 -6.11
C GLU A 512 14.08 28.28 -7.37
N LEU A 513 12.81 28.73 -7.23
CA LEU A 513 11.94 28.91 -8.39
C LEU A 513 12.51 29.92 -9.39
N PRO A 514 12.44 29.63 -10.70
CA PRO A 514 12.73 30.60 -11.75
C PRO A 514 12.00 31.93 -11.49
N THR A 515 12.72 33.06 -11.59
CA THR A 515 12.17 34.40 -11.28
C THR A 515 10.90 34.71 -12.08
N VAL A 516 10.77 34.15 -13.28
CA VAL A 516 9.58 34.29 -14.13
C VAL A 516 8.35 33.58 -13.55
N ILE A 517 8.52 32.37 -12.99
CA ILE A 517 7.47 31.63 -12.28
C ILE A 517 7.08 32.40 -11.01
N ASN A 518 8.07 32.80 -10.19
CA ASN A 518 7.79 33.52 -8.96
C ASN A 518 7.06 34.85 -9.23
N SER A 519 7.50 35.61 -10.24
CA SER A 519 6.81 36.84 -10.67
C SER A 519 5.37 36.59 -11.12
N PHE A 520 5.11 35.45 -11.77
CA PHE A 520 3.77 35.06 -12.19
C PHE A 520 2.89 34.77 -10.96
N ILE A 521 3.40 33.99 -10.01
CA ILE A 521 2.69 33.67 -8.76
C ILE A 521 2.38 34.93 -7.96
N GLU A 522 3.36 35.80 -7.74
CA GLU A 522 3.15 37.07 -7.03
C GLU A 522 2.11 37.97 -7.71
N THR A 523 2.05 37.96 -9.05
CA THR A 523 1.13 38.80 -9.82
C THR A 523 -0.29 38.26 -9.82
N HIS A 524 -0.45 36.94 -9.97
CA HIS A 524 -1.74 36.31 -10.24
C HIS A 524 -2.36 35.63 -9.03
N PHE A 525 -1.53 35.26 -8.05
CA PHE A 525 -1.92 34.61 -6.80
C PHE A 525 -1.33 35.32 -5.55
N PRO A 526 -1.43 36.67 -5.42
CA PRO A 526 -0.70 37.49 -4.43
C PRO A 526 -1.00 37.22 -2.94
N ASN A 527 -1.81 36.24 -2.59
CA ASN A 527 -2.12 35.87 -1.20
C ASN A 527 -2.32 34.35 -1.05
N LYS A 528 -1.80 33.56 -1.99
CA LYS A 528 -1.81 32.11 -1.88
C LYS A 528 -0.49 31.69 -1.25
N GLU A 529 -0.61 30.84 -0.25
CA GLU A 529 0.54 30.22 0.41
C GLU A 529 0.90 28.98 -0.39
N ILE A 530 2.15 28.89 -0.82
CA ILE A 530 2.69 27.68 -1.45
C ILE A 530 2.94 26.67 -0.32
N THR A 531 2.46 25.45 -0.48
CA THR A 531 2.67 24.36 0.47
C THR A 531 3.80 23.45 0.05
N GLU A 532 3.87 23.14 -1.26
CA GLU A 532 4.83 22.19 -1.82
C GLU A 532 5.24 22.65 -3.21
N ILE A 533 6.49 22.39 -3.57
CA ILE A 533 7.01 22.61 -4.93
C ILE A 533 7.77 21.35 -5.32
N TYR A 534 7.40 20.80 -6.46
CA TYR A 534 8.09 19.70 -7.08
C TYR A 534 8.72 20.15 -8.39
N PHE A 535 9.81 19.51 -8.76
CA PHE A 535 10.41 19.67 -10.07
C PHE A 535 10.63 18.29 -10.67
N TYR A 536 10.22 18.11 -11.93
CA TYR A 536 10.40 16.88 -12.66
C TYR A 536 11.01 17.18 -14.04
N SER A 537 11.89 16.31 -14.52
CA SER A 537 12.44 16.39 -15.88
C SER A 537 12.46 14.99 -16.50
N TYR A 538 11.85 14.84 -17.68
CA TYR A 538 11.76 13.58 -18.41
C TYR A 538 12.39 13.68 -19.81
N ASP A 539 13.21 12.70 -20.20
CA ASP A 539 13.91 12.68 -21.50
C ASP A 539 12.95 12.56 -22.71
N TYR A 540 11.76 11.99 -22.54
CA TYR A 540 10.81 11.80 -23.66
C TYR A 540 10.21 13.11 -24.24
N GLY A 541 10.54 14.27 -23.66
CA GLY A 541 10.09 15.59 -24.14
C GLY A 541 11.08 16.76 -24.02
N ASN A 542 12.15 16.66 -23.21
CA ASN A 542 12.82 17.84 -22.61
C ASN A 542 11.83 18.73 -21.83
N ASP A 543 10.79 18.13 -21.27
CA ASP A 543 9.78 18.85 -20.51
C ASP A 543 10.26 18.87 -19.05
N GLU A 544 11.06 19.87 -18.72
CA GLU A 544 11.26 20.28 -17.34
C GLU A 544 9.96 20.94 -16.84
N VAL A 545 9.45 20.51 -15.69
CA VAL A 545 8.18 20.97 -15.14
C VAL A 545 8.36 21.31 -13.66
N TYR A 546 7.91 22.49 -13.26
CA TYR A 546 7.75 22.89 -11.86
C TYR A 546 6.28 22.74 -11.49
N ASP A 547 5.97 21.83 -10.58
CA ASP A 547 4.62 21.59 -10.07
C ASP A 547 4.46 22.27 -8.69
N ILE A 548 3.54 23.23 -8.57
CA ILE A 548 3.43 24.13 -7.42
C ILE A 548 2.05 23.97 -6.77
N TYR A 549 2.04 23.45 -5.55
CA TYR A 549 0.84 23.26 -4.75
C TYR A 549 0.62 24.44 -3.80
N PHE A 550 -0.62 24.90 -3.73
CA PHE A 550 -1.07 25.95 -2.83
C PHE A 550 -1.97 25.41 -1.73
N SER A 551 -2.07 26.15 -0.63
CA SER A 551 -2.83 25.76 0.57
C SER A 551 -4.35 25.60 0.37
N ASP A 552 -4.90 26.03 -0.76
CA ASP A 552 -6.29 25.84 -1.13
C ASP A 552 -6.50 24.76 -2.19
N GLN A 553 -5.54 23.84 -2.33
CA GLN A 553 -5.57 22.71 -3.26
C GLN A 553 -5.54 23.11 -4.74
N LEU A 554 -5.16 24.36 -5.03
CA LEU A 554 -4.72 24.72 -6.37
C LEU A 554 -3.32 24.14 -6.59
N ASN A 555 -3.11 23.51 -7.73
CA ASN A 555 -1.80 23.11 -8.23
C ASN A 555 -1.60 23.81 -9.59
N ILE A 556 -0.39 24.29 -9.84
CA ILE A 556 0.00 24.83 -11.16
C ILE A 556 1.33 24.23 -11.58
N GLU A 557 1.36 23.65 -12.78
CA GLU A 557 2.59 23.25 -13.45
C GLU A 557 3.11 24.37 -14.36
N PHE A 558 4.42 24.55 -14.36
CA PHE A 558 5.12 25.51 -15.21
C PHE A 558 6.28 24.85 -15.97
N ASP A 559 6.50 25.28 -17.20
CA ASP A 559 7.80 25.10 -17.85
C ASP A 559 8.86 26.03 -17.18
N PRO A 560 10.18 25.83 -17.42
CA PRO A 560 11.23 26.67 -16.80
C PRO A 560 11.20 28.13 -17.29
N GLY A 561 10.53 28.38 -18.43
CA GLY A 561 10.26 29.71 -18.96
C GLY A 561 9.12 30.44 -18.24
N GLY A 562 8.45 29.77 -17.29
CA GLY A 562 7.31 30.26 -16.54
C GLY A 562 6.01 30.29 -17.33
N THR A 563 5.93 29.55 -18.44
CA THR A 563 4.65 29.24 -19.09
C THR A 563 3.92 28.23 -18.24
N VAL A 564 2.67 28.51 -17.88
CA VAL A 564 1.79 27.52 -17.25
C VAL A 564 1.53 26.38 -18.24
N THR A 565 1.94 25.16 -17.89
CA THR A 565 1.74 23.93 -18.69
C THR A 565 0.56 23.12 -18.21
N ALA A 566 0.19 23.24 -16.94
CA ALA A 566 -1.03 22.68 -16.38
C ALA A 566 -1.50 23.52 -15.20
N LEU A 567 -2.79 23.42 -14.88
CA LEU A 567 -3.35 24.00 -13.66
C LEU A 567 -4.45 23.07 -13.20
N TYR A 568 -4.29 22.52 -12.00
CA TYR A 568 -5.21 21.57 -11.38
C TYR A 568 -5.89 22.21 -10.18
N GLY A 569 -7.18 21.96 -10.00
CA GLY A 569 -7.86 22.41 -8.79
C GLY A 569 -9.37 22.17 -8.83
N ASN A 570 -9.94 22.12 -7.63
CA ASN A 570 -11.33 21.71 -7.42
C ASN A 570 -12.26 22.89 -7.16
N ASN A 571 -11.78 24.13 -7.39
CA ASN A 571 -12.51 25.35 -7.06
C ASN A 571 -12.67 26.29 -8.27
N LEU A 572 -13.92 26.53 -8.67
CA LEU A 572 -14.34 27.42 -9.76
C LEU A 572 -13.75 28.84 -9.66
N LEU A 573 -13.37 29.28 -8.45
CA LEU A 573 -12.76 30.58 -8.22
C LEU A 573 -11.34 30.71 -8.82
N HIS A 574 -10.71 29.63 -9.23
CA HIS A 574 -9.41 29.64 -9.92
C HIS A 574 -9.53 29.77 -11.44
N LEU A 575 -10.73 29.56 -11.99
CA LEU A 575 -10.94 29.66 -13.43
C LEU A 575 -10.94 31.13 -13.89
N PRO A 576 -10.41 31.42 -15.10
CA PRO A 576 -10.57 32.72 -15.74
C PRO A 576 -12.04 33.17 -15.72
N LEU A 577 -12.28 34.44 -15.40
CA LEU A 577 -13.65 34.97 -15.23
C LEU A 577 -14.60 34.66 -16.41
N PRO A 578 -14.18 34.73 -17.70
CA PRO A 578 -15.04 34.34 -18.81
C PRO A 578 -15.47 32.86 -18.75
N LEU A 579 -14.55 31.96 -18.42
CA LEU A 579 -14.83 30.53 -18.29
C LEU A 579 -15.73 30.25 -17.10
N ARG A 580 -15.43 30.87 -15.95
CA ARG A 580 -16.29 30.80 -14.76
C ARG A 580 -17.72 31.25 -15.06
N ASN A 581 -17.87 32.39 -15.74
CA ASN A 581 -19.18 32.92 -16.12
C ASN A 581 -19.91 31.96 -17.07
N TYR A 582 -19.19 31.36 -18.02
CA TYR A 582 -19.75 30.37 -18.94
C TYR A 582 -20.26 29.13 -18.19
N ILE A 583 -19.44 28.56 -17.30
CA ILE A 583 -19.81 27.40 -16.49
C ILE A 583 -21.01 27.73 -15.62
N GLN A 584 -20.97 28.83 -14.88
CA GLN A 584 -22.07 29.25 -14.01
C GLN A 584 -23.38 29.53 -14.78
N SER A 585 -23.30 29.89 -16.06
CA SER A 585 -24.49 30.18 -16.87
C SER A 585 -25.08 28.95 -17.55
N ASN A 586 -24.25 27.99 -17.96
CA ASN A 586 -24.68 26.84 -18.75
C ASN A 586 -24.77 25.55 -17.93
N TYR A 587 -24.01 25.48 -16.84
CA TYR A 587 -23.87 24.35 -15.93
C TYR A 587 -24.06 24.81 -14.47
N PRO A 588 -25.15 25.53 -14.13
CA PRO A 588 -25.33 26.14 -12.81
C PRO A 588 -25.50 25.12 -11.67
N ASP A 589 -25.90 23.90 -12.00
CA ASP A 589 -26.19 22.81 -11.06
C ASP A 589 -25.06 21.77 -10.99
N GLU A 590 -23.99 21.93 -11.78
CA GLU A 590 -22.85 21.01 -11.85
C GLU A 590 -21.76 21.40 -10.83
N ASN A 591 -21.17 20.42 -10.14
CA ASN A 591 -20.00 20.65 -9.30
C ASN A 591 -18.72 20.47 -10.15
N LEU A 592 -17.82 21.46 -10.11
CA LEU A 592 -16.50 21.31 -10.73
C LEU A 592 -15.71 20.27 -9.92
N LEU A 593 -15.36 19.15 -10.55
CA LEU A 593 -14.47 18.16 -9.95
C LEU A 593 -13.03 18.59 -10.07
N PHE A 594 -12.66 18.89 -11.30
CA PHE A 594 -11.28 18.98 -11.74
C PHE A 594 -11.25 19.80 -13.02
N CYS A 595 -10.31 20.72 -13.06
CA CYS A 595 -9.98 21.46 -14.27
C CYS A 595 -8.50 21.22 -14.55
N SER A 596 -8.13 20.97 -15.81
CA SER A 596 -6.73 20.87 -16.24
C SER A 596 -6.50 21.73 -17.47
N PHE A 597 -5.59 22.69 -17.37
CA PHE A 597 -5.24 23.57 -18.49
C PHE A 597 -3.90 23.17 -19.11
N ASN A 598 -3.87 22.16 -20.00
CA ASN A 598 -2.67 21.86 -20.77
C ASN A 598 -2.68 22.53 -22.15
N SER A 599 -1.74 22.18 -23.05
CA SER A 599 -1.68 22.70 -24.42
C SER A 599 -3.01 22.56 -25.19
N ASP A 600 -3.82 21.60 -24.77
CA ASP A 600 -5.24 21.49 -25.03
C ASP A 600 -5.94 21.72 -23.66
N ALA A 601 -6.69 22.81 -23.49
CA ALA A 601 -7.39 23.02 -22.21
C ALA A 601 -8.54 22.01 -22.08
N TYR A 602 -8.72 21.40 -20.90
CA TYR A 602 -9.83 20.49 -20.59
C TYR A 602 -10.49 20.89 -19.26
N VAL A 603 -11.82 20.73 -19.16
CA VAL A 603 -12.57 21.01 -17.93
C VAL A 603 -13.60 19.93 -17.73
N SER A 604 -13.49 19.17 -16.64
CA SER A 604 -14.39 18.06 -16.32
C SER A 604 -15.33 18.41 -15.17
N PHE A 605 -16.62 18.09 -15.33
CA PHE A 605 -17.67 18.36 -14.33
C PHE A 605 -18.21 17.06 -13.74
N LEU A 606 -18.75 17.09 -12.52
CA LEU A 606 -19.63 16.01 -12.03
C LEU A 606 -21.08 16.43 -12.27
N GLY A 607 -21.81 15.55 -12.96
CA GLY A 607 -23.27 15.58 -13.13
C GLY A 607 -24.02 15.93 -11.84
N PRO A 608 -25.23 16.53 -11.90
CA PRO A 608 -26.12 16.69 -10.74
C PRO A 608 -26.59 15.34 -10.18
N ASP A 609 -26.47 14.27 -10.98
CA ASP A 609 -26.70 12.90 -10.56
C ASP A 609 -25.33 12.29 -10.18
N GLU A 610 -25.01 12.23 -8.88
CA GLU A 610 -23.76 11.66 -8.29
C GLU A 610 -23.45 10.20 -8.73
N GLU A 611 -24.30 9.60 -9.57
CA GLU A 611 -24.23 8.22 -10.05
C GLU A 611 -23.54 8.08 -11.43
N VAL A 612 -23.25 9.17 -12.15
CA VAL A 612 -22.55 9.13 -13.45
C VAL A 612 -21.49 10.22 -13.53
N ILE A 613 -20.20 9.85 -13.62
CA ILE A 613 -19.13 10.80 -13.91
C ILE A 613 -19.33 11.26 -15.36
N HIS A 614 -19.84 12.47 -15.54
CA HIS A 614 -19.86 13.11 -16.85
C HIS A 614 -18.51 13.79 -17.09
N GLU A 615 -17.50 13.04 -17.56
CA GLU A 615 -16.28 13.68 -18.05
C GLU A 615 -16.60 14.48 -19.30
N TRP A 616 -16.90 15.76 -19.10
CA TRP A 616 -16.89 16.74 -20.16
C TRP A 616 -15.44 17.15 -20.42
N GLU A 617 -15.09 17.32 -21.69
CA GLU A 617 -13.81 17.86 -22.11
C GLU A 617 -14.10 19.12 -22.93
N LEU A 618 -13.75 20.29 -22.38
CA LEU A 618 -13.95 21.59 -23.04
C LEU A 618 -12.66 22.09 -23.67
N PHE A 619 -12.51 21.90 -24.98
CA PHE A 619 -11.39 22.43 -25.75
C PHE A 619 -11.61 23.89 -26.17
N PHE A 620 -10.61 24.73 -25.96
CA PHE A 620 -10.63 26.15 -26.35
C PHE A 620 -9.57 26.41 -27.42
N GLU A 621 -9.97 26.91 -28.59
CA GLU A 621 -9.02 27.33 -29.62
C GLU A 621 -8.45 28.73 -29.31
N GLY A 622 -7.12 28.80 -29.17
CA GLY A 622 -6.36 30.05 -29.04
C GLY A 622 -5.45 30.06 -27.81
N ASN A 623 -4.28 30.72 -27.94
CA ASN A 623 -3.37 30.95 -26.84
C ASN A 623 -4.11 31.69 -25.71
N MET A 624 -4.61 30.95 -24.72
CA MET A 624 -4.94 31.49 -23.42
C MET A 624 -3.62 31.85 -22.75
N TRP A 625 -3.06 32.98 -23.16
CA TRP A 625 -2.48 34.00 -22.29
C TRP A 625 -1.78 35.06 -23.14
N LEU A 626 -2.58 36.06 -23.55
CA LEU A 626 -2.28 37.48 -23.75
C LEU A 626 -3.34 38.07 -24.69
N GLY A 627 -4.51 38.41 -24.13
CA GLY A 627 -5.50 39.24 -24.82
C GLY A 627 -6.91 38.67 -24.85
N ILE A 628 -7.80 39.35 -24.14
CA ILE A 628 -9.24 39.28 -24.32
C ILE A 628 -9.52 39.59 -25.80
N ASN A 629 -9.82 38.56 -26.59
CA ASN A 629 -10.46 38.72 -27.89
C ASN A 629 -11.82 38.01 -27.81
N GLU A 630 -12.87 38.71 -28.23
CA GLU A 630 -14.28 38.33 -28.14
C GLU A 630 -14.66 37.19 -29.11
N GLY A 631 -13.87 36.12 -29.16
CA GLY A 631 -14.05 34.99 -30.06
C GLY A 631 -13.53 33.70 -29.42
N LEU A 632 -14.17 33.27 -28.34
CA LEU A 632 -14.15 31.86 -27.95
C LEU A 632 -15.11 31.15 -28.92
N GLU A 633 -14.58 30.51 -29.95
CA GLU A 633 -15.36 29.53 -30.73
C GLU A 633 -15.20 28.16 -30.06
N PHE A 634 -16.34 27.58 -29.68
CA PHE A 634 -16.44 26.28 -29.04
C PHE A 634 -15.97 25.19 -29.98
N VAL A 635 -15.15 24.25 -29.48
CA VAL A 635 -14.64 23.20 -30.35
C VAL A 635 -15.25 21.82 -30.05
N TYR A 636 -15.37 21.28 -28.83
CA TYR A 636 -15.92 19.92 -28.61
C TYR A 636 -16.65 19.72 -27.28
N LEU A 637 -17.47 18.67 -27.21
CA LEU A 637 -18.12 18.14 -25.99
C LEU A 637 -18.01 16.61 -26.04
N PHE A 638 -17.36 15.95 -25.07
CA PHE A 638 -17.27 14.49 -24.98
C PHE A 638 -18.21 13.95 -23.89
N LYS A 639 -18.79 12.78 -24.14
CA LYS A 639 -19.59 12.00 -23.19
C LYS A 639 -19.26 10.53 -23.36
N TYR A 640 -18.63 9.94 -22.35
CA TYR A 640 -18.37 8.50 -22.29
C TYR A 640 -19.62 7.73 -21.82
N GLU A 641 -19.78 6.51 -22.30
CA GLU A 641 -20.86 5.57 -21.94
C GLU A 641 -22.30 6.12 -22.10
N ALA A 642 -22.53 6.92 -23.15
CA ALA A 642 -23.85 7.49 -23.38
C ALA A 642 -24.87 6.41 -23.78
N PHE A 643 -26.07 6.43 -23.19
CA PHE A 643 -27.15 5.60 -23.70
C PHE A 643 -27.50 5.99 -25.14
N ILE A 644 -27.77 5.00 -26.01
CA ILE A 644 -28.23 5.25 -27.39
C ILE A 644 -29.51 6.11 -27.40
N SER A 645 -30.34 6.02 -26.35
CA SER A 645 -31.51 6.88 -26.17
C SER A 645 -31.21 8.36 -25.93
N SER A 646 -29.96 8.74 -25.66
CA SER A 646 -29.51 10.14 -25.60
C SER A 646 -29.00 10.68 -26.94
N LEU A 647 -28.80 9.83 -27.96
CA LEU A 647 -28.41 10.27 -29.31
C LEU A 647 -29.55 11.05 -29.98
N GLU A 648 -29.17 12.03 -30.82
CA GLU A 648 -30.10 12.70 -31.72
C GLU A 648 -30.98 11.69 -32.46
N PRO A 649 -32.31 11.90 -32.60
CA PRO A 649 -33.22 10.86 -33.09
C PRO A 649 -32.82 10.23 -34.42
N VAL A 650 -32.21 11.01 -35.31
CA VAL A 650 -31.72 10.55 -36.62
C VAL A 650 -30.51 9.61 -36.50
N ILE A 651 -29.57 9.91 -35.60
CA ILE A 651 -28.40 9.06 -35.31
C ILE A 651 -28.82 7.82 -34.52
N ARG A 652 -29.71 7.98 -33.53
CA ARG A 652 -30.31 6.88 -32.78
C ARG A 652 -30.97 5.84 -33.70
N ASN A 653 -31.72 6.33 -34.69
CA ASN A 653 -32.38 5.46 -35.65
C ASN A 653 -31.34 4.63 -36.43
N TYR A 654 -30.21 5.24 -36.82
CA TYR A 654 -29.11 4.52 -37.45
C TYR A 654 -28.61 3.36 -36.58
N PHE A 655 -28.31 3.58 -35.29
CA PHE A 655 -27.85 2.50 -34.41
C PHE A 655 -28.92 1.45 -34.14
N SER A 656 -30.18 1.84 -33.95
CA SER A 656 -31.28 0.89 -33.74
C SER A 656 -31.51 -0.07 -34.92
N ILE A 657 -31.17 0.37 -36.14
CA ILE A 657 -31.32 -0.42 -37.36
C ILE A 657 -30.07 -1.28 -37.61
N ASN A 658 -28.88 -0.70 -37.47
CA ASN A 658 -27.63 -1.33 -37.91
C ASN A 658 -26.94 -2.13 -36.79
N TYR A 659 -27.20 -1.80 -35.54
CA TYR A 659 -26.63 -2.43 -34.35
C TYR A 659 -27.76 -2.83 -33.36
N PRO A 660 -28.73 -3.65 -33.80
CA PRO A 660 -29.83 -4.06 -32.95
C PRO A 660 -29.32 -4.96 -31.82
N GLY A 661 -29.31 -4.44 -30.60
CA GLY A 661 -28.79 -5.14 -29.41
C GLY A 661 -27.99 -4.21 -28.51
N GLU A 662 -27.38 -3.18 -29.09
CA GLU A 662 -26.62 -2.19 -28.34
C GLU A 662 -27.57 -1.21 -27.63
N THR A 663 -27.27 -0.91 -26.37
CA THR A 663 -28.04 0.04 -25.56
C THR A 663 -27.23 1.29 -25.20
N THR A 664 -25.91 1.22 -25.31
CA THR A 664 -24.95 2.27 -24.98
C THR A 664 -23.98 2.47 -26.15
N VAL A 665 -23.32 3.62 -26.17
CA VAL A 665 -22.15 3.90 -27.00
C VAL A 665 -21.01 4.23 -26.05
N TYR A 666 -19.82 3.71 -26.34
CA TYR A 666 -18.61 3.97 -25.56
C TYR A 666 -18.28 5.47 -25.50
N GLU A 667 -18.47 6.19 -26.61
CA GLU A 667 -18.11 7.60 -26.72
C GLU A 667 -19.13 8.34 -27.58
N LEU A 668 -19.51 9.55 -27.16
CA LEU A 668 -20.34 10.46 -27.92
C LEU A 668 -19.74 11.86 -27.82
N ALA A 669 -19.38 12.44 -28.95
CA ALA A 669 -18.97 13.83 -29.02
C ALA A 669 -19.67 14.58 -30.15
N ASN A 670 -19.80 15.91 -30.02
CA ASN A 670 -20.23 16.77 -31.12
C ASN A 670 -19.37 18.02 -31.23
N TYR A 671 -19.08 18.42 -32.47
CA TYR A 671 -18.17 19.53 -32.73
C TYR A 671 -18.28 20.10 -34.13
N TYR A 672 -17.95 21.39 -34.28
CA TYR A 672 -17.82 21.99 -35.61
C TYR A 672 -16.53 21.50 -36.27
N SER A 673 -16.65 20.71 -37.33
CA SER A 673 -15.50 20.27 -38.09
C SER A 673 -15.20 21.26 -39.21
N GLU A 674 -14.05 21.94 -39.17
CA GLU A 674 -13.61 22.76 -40.31
C GLU A 674 -13.50 21.94 -41.60
N TYR A 675 -13.21 20.65 -41.50
CA TYR A 675 -13.07 19.76 -42.65
C TYR A 675 -14.43 19.53 -43.35
N TYR A 676 -15.50 19.34 -42.58
CA TYR A 676 -16.85 19.18 -43.12
C TYR A 676 -17.58 20.52 -43.30
N GLY A 677 -17.13 21.58 -42.63
CA GLY A 677 -17.76 22.90 -42.64
C GLY A 677 -19.11 22.94 -41.92
N GLU A 678 -19.34 22.01 -40.99
CA GLU A 678 -20.58 21.83 -40.24
C GLU A 678 -20.31 21.13 -38.90
N THR A 679 -21.29 21.18 -37.98
CA THR A 679 -21.25 20.37 -36.76
C THR A 679 -21.39 18.90 -37.12
N ILE A 680 -20.50 18.08 -36.56
CA ILE A 680 -20.54 16.64 -36.68
C ILE A 680 -20.75 15.99 -35.32
N TYR A 681 -21.28 14.77 -35.34
CA TYR A 681 -21.42 13.90 -34.18
C TYR A 681 -20.49 12.71 -34.33
N PHE A 682 -19.54 12.60 -33.42
CA PHE A 682 -18.64 11.46 -33.29
C PHE A 682 -19.25 10.45 -32.32
N VAL A 683 -19.36 9.19 -32.72
CA VAL A 683 -19.97 8.13 -31.90
C VAL A 683 -19.06 6.91 -31.90
N GLY A 684 -18.42 6.61 -30.78
CA GLY A 684 -17.67 5.38 -30.55
C GLY A 684 -18.59 4.29 -30.02
N LEU A 685 -18.77 3.20 -30.75
CA LEU A 685 -19.58 2.07 -30.28
C LEU A 685 -18.80 1.17 -29.32
N TYR A 686 -17.52 0.93 -29.64
CA TYR A 686 -16.53 0.24 -28.82
C TYR A 686 -15.19 0.97 -28.96
N TYR A 687 -14.17 0.60 -28.16
CA TYR A 687 -12.80 1.11 -28.26
C TYR A 687 -12.21 1.09 -29.67
N ASP A 688 -12.73 0.23 -30.55
CA ASP A 688 -12.21 0.05 -31.89
C ASP A 688 -13.12 0.54 -33.02
N THR A 689 -14.32 1.07 -32.77
CA THR A 689 -15.29 1.36 -33.84
C THR A 689 -15.96 2.72 -33.65
N PHE A 690 -15.70 3.65 -34.57
CA PHE A 690 -16.15 5.05 -34.50
C PHE A 690 -16.94 5.46 -35.74
N PHE A 691 -17.97 6.28 -35.55
CA PHE A 691 -18.84 6.81 -36.58
C PHE A 691 -18.86 8.33 -36.53
N VAL A 692 -18.91 8.98 -37.69
CA VAL A 692 -19.05 10.43 -37.81
C VAL A 692 -20.32 10.73 -38.56
N PHE A 693 -21.21 11.53 -37.98
CA PHE A 693 -22.47 11.98 -38.60
C PHE A 693 -22.49 13.50 -38.76
N ASP A 694 -23.24 14.03 -39.73
CA ASP A 694 -23.59 15.46 -39.78
C ASP A 694 -24.79 15.80 -38.88
N GLU A 695 -25.16 17.09 -38.81
CA GLU A 695 -26.35 17.57 -38.07
C GLU A 695 -27.68 16.95 -38.54
N ALA A 696 -27.75 16.50 -39.80
CA ALA A 696 -28.93 15.83 -40.34
C ALA A 696 -28.94 14.32 -40.03
N GLY A 697 -27.91 13.80 -39.36
CA GLY A 697 -27.75 12.38 -39.02
C GLY A 697 -27.30 11.52 -40.19
N ASN A 698 -26.76 12.09 -41.26
CA ASN A 698 -26.14 11.31 -42.33
C ASN A 698 -24.76 10.86 -41.87
N LEU A 699 -24.46 9.56 -42.06
CA LEU A 699 -23.12 9.03 -41.79
C LEU A 699 -22.12 9.61 -42.79
N LEU A 700 -21.18 10.40 -42.29
CA LEU A 700 -20.09 11.01 -43.04
C LEU A 700 -18.88 10.07 -43.15
N ASP A 701 -18.52 9.39 -42.07
CA ASP A 701 -17.38 8.46 -42.03
C ASP A 701 -17.54 7.35 -40.98
N GLN A 702 -16.75 6.28 -41.12
CA GLN A 702 -16.67 5.18 -40.17
C GLN A 702 -15.23 4.64 -40.09
N TYR A 703 -14.69 4.55 -38.88
CA TYR A 703 -13.35 4.06 -38.59
C TYR A 703 -13.41 2.80 -37.75
N VAL A 704 -12.55 1.81 -38.05
CA VAL A 704 -12.34 0.63 -37.22
C VAL A 704 -10.85 0.51 -36.90
N THR A 705 -10.44 0.75 -35.66
CA THR A 705 -9.04 0.74 -35.19
C THR A 705 -8.60 -0.67 -34.76
N THR A 706 -8.82 -1.68 -35.60
CA THR A 706 -8.15 -2.96 -35.38
C THR A 706 -6.65 -2.83 -35.66
N LYS A 707 -5.79 -3.46 -34.86
CA LYS A 707 -4.33 -3.63 -35.11
C LYS A 707 -4.00 -4.26 -36.50
N LYS A 708 -5.00 -4.61 -37.33
CA LYS A 708 -4.86 -5.02 -38.74
C LYS A 708 -5.74 -4.16 -39.65
N LYS A 709 -5.12 -3.16 -40.32
CA LYS A 709 -5.73 -2.33 -41.38
C LYS A 709 -6.53 -3.18 -42.38
N THR A 710 -7.86 -3.14 -42.28
CA THR A 710 -8.76 -3.56 -43.35
C THR A 710 -9.66 -2.39 -43.72
N ARG A 711 -9.39 -1.77 -44.88
CA ARG A 711 -10.16 -0.64 -45.39
C ARG A 711 -11.48 -1.16 -45.97
N ILE A 712 -12.62 -0.81 -45.35
CA ILE A 712 -13.94 -1.12 -45.92
C ILE A 712 -14.18 -0.17 -47.11
N SER A 713 -14.43 -0.73 -48.29
CA SER A 713 -14.61 0.03 -49.53
C SER A 713 -16.01 0.65 -49.62
N GLY A 714 -16.11 1.97 -49.64
CA GLY A 714 -17.39 2.66 -49.87
C GLY A 714 -17.34 4.18 -50.03
N VAL A 715 -16.41 4.87 -49.37
CA VAL A 715 -16.40 6.35 -49.34
C VAL A 715 -15.45 6.93 -50.39
N LYS A 716 -16.02 7.59 -51.40
CA LYS A 716 -15.27 8.28 -52.48
C LYS A 716 -14.90 9.71 -52.06
N LYS A 717 -13.87 9.85 -51.22
CA LYS A 717 -12.93 10.99 -51.23
C LYS A 717 -11.78 10.68 -50.28
N SER A 718 -10.59 10.46 -50.82
CA SER A 718 -9.37 10.30 -50.03
C SER A 718 -8.82 11.66 -49.61
N ILE A 719 -8.67 11.90 -48.31
CA ILE A 719 -7.77 12.94 -47.79
C ILE A 719 -6.33 12.43 -47.94
N PRO A 720 -5.37 13.26 -48.37
CA PRO A 720 -3.94 12.92 -48.26
C PRO A 720 -3.55 12.83 -46.77
N GLU A 721 -2.93 11.72 -46.36
CA GLU A 721 -2.41 11.39 -45.01
C GLU A 721 -1.50 12.46 -44.34
N LYS A 722 -1.28 13.62 -44.96
CA LYS A 722 -0.30 14.63 -44.54
C LYS A 722 -0.86 15.80 -43.73
N LYS A 723 -2.13 15.78 -43.32
CA LYS A 723 -2.77 16.93 -42.62
C LYS A 723 -3.45 16.63 -41.27
N MET A 724 -3.49 15.38 -40.82
CA MET A 724 -3.99 15.01 -39.47
C MET A 724 -2.87 14.82 -38.43
N ARG A 725 -1.64 15.24 -38.74
CA ARG A 725 -0.69 15.61 -37.68
C ARG A 725 -0.85 17.10 -37.48
N SER A 726 -1.39 17.50 -36.33
CA SER A 726 -1.19 18.85 -35.81
C SER A 726 0.32 19.14 -35.92
N LYS A 727 0.65 20.30 -36.47
CA LYS A 727 2.03 20.77 -36.47
C LYS A 727 2.35 21.12 -35.02
N ARG A 728 3.04 20.23 -34.31
CA ARG A 728 3.93 20.65 -33.21
C ARG A 728 5.08 21.43 -33.85
N ALA A 729 5.08 22.73 -33.61
CA ALA A 729 6.20 23.65 -33.77
C ALA A 729 6.09 24.68 -32.67
#